data_AF-A0A6C1DP60-F1
#
_entry.id   AF-A0A6C1DP60-F1
#
_cell.length_a   1.000
_cell.length_b   1.000
_cell.length_c   1.000
_cell.angle_alpha   90.00
_cell.angle_beta   90.00
_cell.angle_gamma   90.00
#
_symmetry.space_group_name_H-M   'P 1'
#
loop_
_entity.id
_entity.type
_entity.pdbx_description
1 polymer ?
#
loop_
_entity_poly.entity_id
_entity_poly.type
_entity_poly.pdbx_seq_one_letter_code
_entity_poly.pdbx_strand_id
1 'polypeptide(L)'
;MSSPSKPTSPFVDDIEHESGSASNGLSSMSPFDDSFQFEKPSSAHGNIEIAKTGGSVLKRQSKPMKDISTPDLSKVTFDGIDDYSDDNDINDDDELNGKKTEIHEHENEVDDDLHSFQATPMPNTGGFEDVELDNNEGSNNDSQADHKLKRVRFGTRRNKSGRIDINRSKTLKWAKKNFHNAIDEFSTKADSLENSALQNRSDELRTVYYNLPLPEDMLDEDGLPLAVYPRNKIRTTKYTPLTFFPKNILFQFHNFANIYFLILLILGAFQIFGVTNPGFASVPLIVIVIITAIKDGIEDSRRTVLDLEVNNTRTHILSGVKNENVAVDNVSLWRRFKKANTRALIKIFEYFSENLTAAGREKKLQKKREELRRKRNSRSSGLRGSLDSIGSYRMSADFGRPSLDYENLNQTMSQANRYNDGENLVDRTLQPNPECRFAKDYWKNVKVGDIVRVHNNDEIPADMILLSTSDVDGACYVETKNLDGETNLKVRQSLKCSKIIKSSRDITRTKFWVESEGPHANLYSYQGNFKWQDTQNGNIRNEPVNINNLLLRGCTLRNTKWAMGMVIFTGDDTKIMINAGVTPTKKSRISRELNFSVILNFVLLFILCFTAGIVNGVYYKQKPRSRDYFEFGTIGGSASTNGFVSFWVAVILYQSLVPISLYISVEIIKTAQAIFIYTDVLLYNAKLDYPCTPKSWNISDDLGQIEYIFSDKTGTLTQNVMEFKKCTINGVSYGRAYTEALAGLRKRQGVDVESEGRREKEEIAKDGKQ
;
A
#
# COMPACT_ATOMS: atom_id res chain seq x y z
N MET A 1 11.63 -91.02 40.89
CA MET A 1 11.52 -90.06 39.77
C MET A 1 10.85 -88.79 40.29
N SER A 2 11.34 -87.56 40.06
CA SER A 2 12.74 -87.11 40.00
C SER A 2 12.78 -85.58 40.12
N SER A 3 13.44 -85.12 41.19
CA SER A 3 13.92 -83.75 41.49
C SER A 3 14.91 -83.19 40.44
N PRO A 4 15.36 -81.90 40.50
CA PRO A 4 15.26 -80.87 41.56
C PRO A 4 14.48 -79.61 41.06
N SER A 5 14.59 -78.33 41.49
CA SER A 5 15.58 -77.57 42.28
C SER A 5 14.99 -76.31 42.98
N LYS A 6 15.81 -75.67 43.84
CA LYS A 6 15.79 -74.24 44.20
C LYS A 6 17.25 -73.73 44.16
N PRO A 7 17.53 -72.41 44.30
CA PRO A 7 17.80 -71.80 45.63
C PRO A 7 17.20 -70.36 45.76
N THR A 8 17.12 -69.63 46.89
CA THR A 8 17.23 -69.88 48.35
C THR A 8 16.46 -68.74 49.09
N SER A 9 16.64 -68.59 50.41
CA SER A 9 16.19 -67.47 51.28
C SER A 9 17.38 -67.07 52.23
N PRO A 10 17.33 -66.46 53.46
CA PRO A 10 16.24 -66.45 54.47
C PRO A 10 16.09 -65.24 55.48
N PHE A 11 15.04 -65.30 56.32
CA PHE A 11 14.90 -64.84 57.74
C PHE A 11 15.11 -63.34 58.12
N VAL A 12 14.59 -62.76 59.23
CA VAL A 12 13.83 -63.24 60.43
C VAL A 12 12.60 -62.31 60.70
N ASP A 13 11.63 -62.81 61.45
CA ASP A 13 10.37 -62.20 61.96
C ASP A 13 10.59 -61.45 63.33
N ASP A 14 9.67 -60.93 64.18
CA ASP A 14 8.18 -60.88 64.31
C ASP A 14 7.76 -59.79 65.38
N ILE A 15 6.45 -59.70 65.75
CA ILE A 15 5.83 -59.33 67.07
C ILE A 15 5.51 -57.84 67.47
N GLU A 16 4.19 -57.65 67.76
CA GLU A 16 3.44 -56.82 68.76
C GLU A 16 3.48 -55.26 68.94
N HIS A 17 2.29 -54.66 68.73
CA HIS A 17 1.44 -53.82 69.62
C HIS A 17 1.84 -52.46 70.31
N GLU A 18 0.80 -51.60 70.38
CA GLU A 18 0.45 -50.48 71.30
C GLU A 18 1.18 -49.10 71.35
N SER A 19 0.52 -48.11 70.72
CA SER A 19 0.18 -46.77 71.26
C SER A 19 1.27 -45.67 71.39
N GLY A 20 0.86 -44.38 71.34
CA GLY A 20 1.72 -43.26 71.81
C GLY A 20 1.83 -41.94 71.01
N SER A 21 0.71 -41.31 70.62
CA SER A 21 0.54 -39.84 70.40
C SER A 21 1.57 -38.97 69.61
N ALA A 22 1.07 -38.25 68.60
CA ALA A 22 1.53 -36.92 68.09
C ALA A 22 2.93 -36.80 67.41
N SER A 23 3.16 -35.94 66.39
CA SER A 23 2.27 -35.17 65.50
C SER A 23 3.04 -34.63 64.28
N ASN A 24 2.33 -34.15 63.25
CA ASN A 24 2.81 -33.41 62.06
C ASN A 24 3.60 -34.19 60.99
N GLY A 25 3.18 -34.09 59.72
CA GLY A 25 3.95 -34.60 58.57
C GLY A 25 3.12 -34.78 57.28
N LEU A 26 3.17 -33.79 56.38
CA LEU A 26 2.43 -33.69 55.11
C LEU A 26 2.40 -34.98 54.25
N SER A 27 1.23 -35.26 53.65
CA SER A 27 1.15 -35.73 52.25
C SER A 27 -0.14 -35.22 51.59
N SER A 28 -0.23 -35.32 50.26
CA SER A 28 -1.16 -34.56 49.41
C SER A 28 -2.29 -35.38 48.79
N MET A 29 -3.50 -34.82 48.64
CA MET A 29 -4.33 -35.04 47.43
C MET A 29 -5.55 -34.11 47.28
N SER A 30 -5.76 -33.68 46.02
CA SER A 30 -7.02 -33.23 45.37
C SER A 30 -7.82 -31.99 45.85
N PRO A 31 -8.63 -31.34 44.96
CA PRO A 31 -9.25 -30.02 45.20
C PRO A 31 -10.79 -29.96 44.98
N PHE A 32 -11.33 -28.73 45.06
CA PHE A 32 -12.76 -28.33 44.87
C PHE A 32 -13.68 -28.69 46.07
N ASP A 33 -14.68 -27.88 46.45
CA ASP A 33 -15.43 -26.90 45.64
C ASP A 33 -15.95 -25.64 46.39
N ASP A 34 -16.50 -24.71 45.59
CA ASP A 34 -17.62 -23.78 45.85
C ASP A 34 -17.55 -22.43 46.64
N SER A 35 -18.14 -21.41 45.98
CA SER A 35 -18.86 -20.21 46.48
C SER A 35 -18.17 -19.09 47.31
N PHE A 36 -18.51 -17.82 47.01
CA PHE A 36 -19.34 -16.94 47.88
C PHE A 36 -19.74 -15.63 47.16
N GLN A 37 -20.74 -14.91 47.69
CA GLN A 37 -21.40 -13.76 47.07
C GLN A 37 -20.93 -12.39 47.61
N PHE A 38 -21.25 -11.30 46.90
CA PHE A 38 -20.95 -9.91 47.29
C PHE A 38 -22.12 -9.23 48.02
N GLU A 39 -21.84 -8.59 49.16
CA GLU A 39 -22.74 -7.62 49.81
C GLU A 39 -22.27 -6.17 49.68
N LYS A 40 -23.12 -5.21 50.08
CA LYS A 40 -22.95 -3.76 49.91
C LYS A 40 -22.42 -3.08 51.19
N PRO A 41 -21.60 -2.02 51.08
CA PRO A 41 -21.29 -1.14 52.20
C PRO A 41 -22.30 0.04 52.32
N SER A 42 -22.44 0.61 53.52
CA SER A 42 -23.32 1.77 53.78
C SER A 42 -22.72 2.84 54.71
N SER A 43 -22.87 4.10 54.30
CA SER A 43 -22.98 5.36 55.08
C SER A 43 -22.07 5.70 56.28
N ALA A 44 -21.44 6.90 56.16
CA ALA A 44 -21.13 7.89 57.22
C ALA A 44 -19.93 7.62 58.17
N HIS A 45 -19.28 8.62 58.81
CA HIS A 45 -19.59 10.05 58.99
C HIS A 45 -18.35 10.99 58.89
N GLY A 46 -18.58 12.25 58.48
CA GLY A 46 -17.62 13.39 58.54
C GLY A 46 -16.60 13.48 57.39
N ASN A 47 -15.67 14.44 57.32
CA ASN A 47 -15.57 15.80 57.93
C ASN A 47 -14.40 16.56 57.23
N ILE A 48 -14.21 17.90 57.24
CA ILE A 48 -14.94 19.05 57.82
C ILE A 48 -14.78 20.31 56.90
N GLU A 49 -15.09 21.52 57.40
CA GLU A 49 -14.95 22.88 56.84
C GLU A 49 -14.23 23.16 55.49
N ILE A 50 -14.97 23.76 54.54
CA ILE A 50 -14.50 24.83 53.64
C ILE A 50 -15.59 25.92 53.58
N ALA A 51 -15.20 27.20 53.51
CA ALA A 51 -16.13 28.34 53.52
C ALA A 51 -16.60 28.82 52.12
N LYS A 52 -17.76 29.50 52.16
CA LYS A 52 -18.47 30.38 51.19
C LYS A 52 -17.57 31.04 50.11
N THR A 53 -18.04 31.38 48.89
CA THR A 53 -19.26 32.17 48.59
C THR A 53 -19.81 32.02 47.15
N GLY A 54 -21.15 32.00 47.01
CA GLY A 54 -21.94 32.57 45.88
C GLY A 54 -21.92 31.84 44.50
N GLY A 55 -23.03 31.77 43.74
CA GLY A 55 -24.42 32.18 43.98
C GLY A 55 -25.10 32.74 42.71
N SER A 56 -26.41 32.44 42.49
CA SER A 56 -27.23 32.75 41.28
C SER A 56 -27.03 31.74 40.12
N VAL A 57 -27.95 30.85 39.69
CA VAL A 57 -29.42 30.65 39.87
C VAL A 57 -30.26 31.75 39.18
N LEU A 58 -30.95 31.51 38.06
CA LEU A 58 -32.24 30.81 37.85
C LEU A 58 -32.43 30.57 36.31
N LYS A 59 -33.44 29.89 35.73
CA LYS A 59 -34.28 28.70 36.03
C LYS A 59 -35.42 28.67 34.98
N ARG A 60 -35.57 27.58 34.20
CA ARG A 60 -36.72 27.18 33.34
C ARG A 60 -37.65 28.25 32.72
N GLN A 61 -37.88 28.14 31.40
CA GLN A 61 -39.24 28.16 30.82
C GLN A 61 -39.33 27.22 29.60
N SER A 62 -40.54 26.90 29.13
CA SER A 62 -40.79 25.83 28.14
C SER A 62 -42.16 25.95 27.46
N LYS A 63 -42.29 25.37 26.25
CA LYS A 63 -43.49 25.32 25.36
C LYS A 63 -43.83 26.66 24.65
N PRO A 64 -44.63 26.66 23.56
CA PRO A 64 -45.21 25.53 22.83
C PRO A 64 -44.82 25.46 21.33
N MET A 65 -45.26 24.37 20.69
CA MET A 65 -45.26 24.16 19.23
C MET A 65 -46.39 24.96 18.55
N LYS A 66 -46.34 25.14 17.22
CA LYS A 66 -47.48 25.56 16.38
C LYS A 66 -47.46 24.83 15.05
N ASP A 67 -48.60 24.27 14.68
CA ASP A 67 -48.84 23.58 13.41
C ASP A 67 -49.31 24.59 12.33
N ILE A 68 -48.91 24.37 11.07
CA ILE A 68 -49.51 25.03 9.89
C ILE A 68 -49.66 23.99 8.76
N SER A 69 -50.91 23.57 8.56
CA SER A 69 -51.57 23.05 7.34
C SER A 69 -50.76 22.31 6.25
N THR A 70 -51.19 21.08 5.95
CA THR A 70 -51.20 20.52 4.60
C THR A 70 -52.18 21.27 3.68
N PRO A 71 -52.03 21.12 2.35
CA PRO A 71 -53.19 20.77 1.53
C PRO A 71 -52.96 19.48 0.72
N ASP A 72 -54.02 18.98 0.07
CA ASP A 72 -54.14 17.58 -0.35
C ASP A 72 -54.36 17.40 -1.88
N LEU A 73 -54.09 16.18 -2.35
CA LEU A 73 -54.67 15.48 -3.52
C LEU A 73 -55.00 16.21 -4.85
N SER A 74 -54.24 15.87 -5.90
CA SER A 74 -54.77 15.35 -7.19
C SER A 74 -53.70 14.45 -7.84
N LYS A 75 -53.83 13.12 -7.95
CA LYS A 75 -54.77 12.33 -8.77
C LYS A 75 -54.90 12.80 -10.22
N VAL A 76 -54.12 12.16 -11.09
CA VAL A 76 -54.43 11.95 -12.52
C VAL A 76 -54.31 10.44 -12.78
N THR A 77 -55.12 9.91 -13.71
CA THR A 77 -55.45 8.48 -13.84
C THR A 77 -54.51 7.67 -14.75
N PHE A 78 -54.70 6.36 -14.73
CA PHE A 78 -54.05 5.38 -15.60
C PHE A 78 -55.16 4.62 -16.35
N ASP A 79 -55.20 4.79 -17.66
CA ASP A 79 -55.92 4.00 -18.67
C ASP A 79 -54.93 3.92 -19.87
N GLY A 80 -54.84 2.90 -20.72
CA GLY A 80 -55.88 1.99 -21.22
C GLY A 80 -56.43 2.55 -22.54
N ILE A 81 -56.44 1.84 -23.68
CA ILE A 81 -55.96 0.50 -24.08
C ILE A 81 -55.96 0.46 -25.64
N ASP A 82 -55.67 -0.68 -26.31
CA ASP A 82 -55.84 -0.94 -27.77
C ASP A 82 -54.96 -0.16 -28.79
N ASP A 83 -54.85 -0.55 -30.08
CA ASP A 83 -54.55 -1.88 -30.70
C ASP A 83 -54.24 -1.68 -32.23
N TYR A 84 -53.66 -2.68 -32.92
CA TYR A 84 -53.47 -2.79 -34.40
C TYR A 84 -52.61 -1.70 -35.11
N SER A 85 -52.05 -1.88 -36.33
CA SER A 85 -51.87 -3.03 -37.26
C SER A 85 -50.58 -2.83 -38.11
N ASP A 86 -50.37 -3.74 -39.07
CA ASP A 86 -49.43 -3.71 -40.23
C ASP A 86 -49.45 -2.35 -41.00
N ASP A 87 -48.52 -2.02 -41.93
CA ASP A 87 -48.16 -2.85 -43.10
C ASP A 87 -46.96 -2.34 -43.95
N ASN A 88 -46.49 -3.23 -44.85
CA ASN A 88 -45.68 -3.06 -46.08
C ASN A 88 -44.20 -2.58 -46.08
N ASP A 89 -43.41 -3.33 -46.86
CA ASP A 89 -42.12 -2.95 -47.44
C ASP A 89 -42.26 -1.85 -48.52
N ILE A 90 -41.12 -1.23 -48.90
CA ILE A 90 -40.78 -0.91 -50.29
C ILE A 90 -39.25 -0.78 -50.43
N ASN A 91 -38.73 -1.08 -51.62
CA ASN A 91 -37.30 -1.08 -51.93
C ASN A 91 -36.74 0.35 -52.05
N ASP A 92 -35.41 0.45 -52.08
CA ASP A 92 -34.71 1.05 -53.24
C ASP A 92 -33.27 0.50 -53.31
N ASP A 93 -32.79 0.26 -54.53
CA ASP A 93 -31.42 -0.19 -54.84
C ASP A 93 -30.45 1.01 -54.91
N ASP A 94 -29.12 0.77 -54.80
CA ASP A 94 -28.22 1.02 -55.93
C ASP A 94 -26.71 0.73 -55.70
N GLU A 95 -26.13 0.17 -56.76
CA GLU A 95 -24.77 0.33 -57.32
C GLU A 95 -23.47 0.37 -56.47
N LEU A 96 -22.62 -0.63 -56.77
CA LEU A 96 -21.21 -0.50 -57.21
C LEU A 96 -20.28 0.56 -56.56
N ASN A 97 -19.21 0.07 -55.91
CA ASN A 97 -17.97 -0.20 -56.68
C ASN A 97 -17.02 -1.15 -55.93
N GLY A 98 -16.08 -1.77 -56.66
CA GLY A 98 -15.14 -2.75 -56.07
C GLY A 98 -13.69 -2.49 -56.45
N LYS A 99 -12.74 -3.07 -55.68
CA LYS A 99 -11.36 -3.25 -56.15
C LYS A 99 -10.64 -4.43 -55.49
N LYS A 100 -9.75 -5.02 -56.29
CA LYS A 100 -8.75 -6.06 -55.95
C LYS A 100 -7.60 -5.43 -55.13
N THR A 101 -6.64 -6.14 -54.53
CA THR A 101 -6.27 -7.58 -54.52
C THR A 101 -5.89 -7.96 -53.05
N GLU A 102 -5.21 -9.03 -52.62
CA GLU A 102 -4.25 -9.98 -53.23
C GLU A 102 -4.23 -11.31 -52.43
N ILE A 103 -3.50 -12.33 -52.91
CA ILE A 103 -3.41 -13.68 -52.31
C ILE A 103 -1.95 -13.98 -51.95
N HIS A 104 -1.72 -14.70 -50.85
CA HIS A 104 -0.55 -15.59 -50.71
C HIS A 104 -0.90 -16.78 -49.79
N GLU A 105 -0.34 -17.95 -50.13
CA GLU A 105 -0.59 -19.26 -49.48
C GLU A 105 0.68 -19.80 -48.78
N HIS A 106 0.65 -21.08 -48.36
CA HIS A 106 1.72 -21.88 -47.73
C HIS A 106 1.98 -21.58 -46.23
N GLU A 107 2.22 -22.57 -45.34
CA GLU A 107 2.11 -24.04 -45.48
C GLU A 107 1.85 -24.74 -44.14
N ASN A 108 1.75 -26.08 -44.13
CA ASN A 108 1.59 -26.91 -42.93
C ASN A 108 2.94 -27.48 -42.46
N GLU A 109 3.07 -27.78 -41.15
CA GLU A 109 3.53 -29.07 -40.59
C GLU A 109 3.42 -28.99 -39.04
N VAL A 110 2.67 -29.88 -38.38
CA VAL A 110 3.05 -31.20 -37.81
C VAL A 110 3.88 -31.09 -36.53
N ASP A 111 3.30 -31.53 -35.40
CA ASP A 111 3.85 -32.64 -34.60
C ASP A 111 2.81 -33.19 -33.59
N ASP A 112 3.04 -34.41 -33.10
CA ASP A 112 2.12 -35.21 -32.27
C ASP A 112 2.16 -34.89 -30.76
N ASP A 113 1.11 -35.30 -30.03
CA ASP A 113 1.29 -36.10 -28.81
C ASP A 113 -0.01 -36.84 -28.40
N LEU A 114 0.07 -38.16 -28.17
CA LEU A 114 -1.12 -39.00 -27.93
C LEU A 114 -0.85 -40.13 -26.92
N HIS A 115 -1.26 -39.92 -25.67
CA HIS A 115 -1.25 -40.97 -24.64
C HIS A 115 -2.61 -41.14 -23.93
N SER A 116 -3.18 -42.32 -24.10
CA SER A 116 -4.42 -42.77 -23.47
C SER A 116 -4.13 -43.67 -22.28
N PHE A 117 -4.93 -43.54 -21.22
CA PHE A 117 -4.98 -44.49 -20.11
C PHE A 117 -6.42 -44.96 -19.91
N GLN A 118 -6.62 -46.29 -19.97
CA GLN A 118 -7.91 -46.92 -19.66
C GLN A 118 -8.11 -46.99 -18.14
N ALA A 119 -9.37 -46.96 -17.70
CA ALA A 119 -9.76 -47.18 -16.31
C ALA A 119 -10.32 -48.61 -16.11
N THR A 120 -9.93 -49.26 -15.02
CA THR A 120 -10.48 -50.54 -14.58
C THR A 120 -11.69 -50.34 -13.62
N PRO A 121 -12.63 -51.30 -13.56
CA PRO A 121 -13.84 -51.19 -12.74
C PRO A 121 -13.58 -51.56 -11.26
N MET A 122 -14.44 -51.07 -10.35
CA MET A 122 -14.50 -51.53 -8.95
C MET A 122 -15.81 -52.28 -8.64
N PRO A 123 -15.78 -53.31 -7.78
CA PRO A 123 -16.97 -54.01 -7.30
C PRO A 123 -17.65 -53.30 -6.11
N ASN A 124 -18.81 -53.82 -5.70
CA ASN A 124 -19.81 -53.09 -4.90
C ASN A 124 -20.05 -53.69 -3.49
N THR A 125 -20.16 -52.81 -2.48
CA THR A 125 -20.68 -52.98 -1.08
C THR A 125 -20.71 -51.56 -0.50
N GLY A 126 -21.77 -50.96 0.05
CA GLY A 126 -22.96 -51.49 0.76
C GLY A 126 -22.88 -51.03 2.23
N GLY A 127 -23.80 -50.25 2.80
CA GLY A 127 -25.05 -49.66 2.28
C GLY A 127 -25.60 -48.56 3.22
N PHE A 128 -26.94 -48.38 3.26
CA PHE A 128 -27.73 -47.30 3.90
C PHE A 128 -27.59 -45.89 3.28
N GLU A 129 -28.65 -45.09 3.14
CA GLU A 129 -30.08 -45.40 2.89
C GLU A 129 -30.73 -44.08 2.41
N ASP A 130 -31.29 -44.05 1.21
CA ASP A 130 -31.99 -42.88 0.64
C ASP A 130 -33.28 -43.35 -0.04
N VAL A 131 -34.32 -42.52 0.02
CA VAL A 131 -35.71 -42.91 -0.25
C VAL A 131 -35.96 -43.26 -1.72
N GLU A 132 -36.56 -44.44 -1.97
CA GLU A 132 -36.97 -44.89 -3.30
C GLU A 132 -38.18 -44.09 -3.84
N LEU A 133 -38.22 -43.97 -5.17
CA LEU A 133 -39.44 -43.65 -5.92
C LEU A 133 -39.55 -44.66 -7.07
N ASP A 134 -40.73 -45.26 -7.21
CA ASP A 134 -40.95 -46.38 -8.13
C ASP A 134 -40.65 -46.06 -9.60
N ASN A 135 -40.02 -47.01 -10.27
CA ASN A 135 -40.13 -47.16 -11.73
C ASN A 135 -40.97 -48.40 -12.01
N ASN A 136 -41.92 -48.30 -12.94
CA ASN A 136 -42.59 -49.45 -13.54
C ASN A 136 -42.66 -49.28 -15.07
N GLU A 137 -42.75 -50.38 -15.79
CA GLU A 137 -42.32 -50.52 -17.20
C GLU A 137 -43.38 -50.05 -18.22
N GLY A 138 -42.98 -49.71 -19.47
CA GLY A 138 -43.98 -49.19 -20.42
C GLY A 138 -43.69 -48.90 -21.90
N SER A 139 -42.53 -49.22 -22.50
CA SER A 139 -42.29 -49.32 -23.97
C SER A 139 -42.50 -48.10 -24.92
N ASN A 140 -41.71 -48.10 -26.02
CA ASN A 140 -41.92 -47.45 -27.34
C ASN A 140 -41.61 -45.94 -27.55
N ASN A 141 -40.38 -45.72 -28.01
CA ASN A 141 -39.90 -44.84 -29.10
C ASN A 141 -40.48 -43.43 -29.42
N ASP A 142 -39.49 -42.55 -29.63
CA ASP A 142 -39.42 -41.40 -30.54
C ASP A 142 -39.91 -39.99 -30.13
N SER A 143 -38.89 -39.19 -29.83
CA SER A 143 -38.71 -37.75 -30.11
C SER A 143 -38.98 -36.71 -29.00
N GLN A 144 -38.12 -35.69 -29.02
CA GLN A 144 -38.05 -34.46 -28.22
C GLN A 144 -37.53 -34.52 -26.75
N ALA A 145 -36.28 -34.05 -26.63
CA ALA A 145 -35.84 -33.01 -25.66
C ALA A 145 -35.82 -33.32 -24.14
N ASP A 146 -34.81 -34.08 -23.70
CA ASP A 146 -34.44 -34.16 -22.27
C ASP A 146 -33.68 -32.90 -21.77
N HIS A 147 -34.03 -32.43 -20.57
CA HIS A 147 -33.82 -31.05 -20.12
C HIS A 147 -32.65 -30.89 -19.12
N LYS A 148 -31.43 -31.27 -19.54
CA LYS A 148 -30.22 -31.19 -18.70
C LYS A 148 -30.00 -29.81 -18.05
N LEU A 149 -30.03 -29.78 -16.71
CA LEU A 149 -29.77 -28.61 -15.86
C LEU A 149 -28.37 -28.01 -16.11
N LYS A 150 -28.29 -27.01 -16.99
CA LYS A 150 -27.05 -26.28 -17.26
C LYS A 150 -26.68 -25.37 -16.10
N ARG A 151 -25.55 -25.68 -15.44
CA ARG A 151 -24.85 -24.80 -14.48
C ARG A 151 -24.65 -23.42 -15.12
N VAL A 152 -25.39 -22.40 -14.66
CA VAL A 152 -25.37 -21.05 -15.24
C VAL A 152 -24.06 -20.34 -14.91
N ARG A 153 -23.09 -20.43 -15.82
CA ARG A 153 -22.08 -19.37 -15.98
C ARG A 153 -22.76 -18.19 -16.65
N PHE A 154 -22.61 -16.99 -16.09
CA PHE A 154 -23.07 -15.75 -16.73
C PHE A 154 -22.17 -15.40 -17.93
N GLY A 155 -22.39 -16.10 -19.05
CA GLY A 155 -21.83 -15.76 -20.35
C GLY A 155 -22.71 -14.73 -21.06
N THR A 156 -22.09 -13.75 -21.70
CA THR A 156 -22.80 -12.77 -22.54
C THR A 156 -23.46 -13.46 -23.74
N ARG A 157 -24.74 -13.17 -24.00
CA ARG A 157 -25.39 -13.58 -25.26
C ARG A 157 -24.64 -12.93 -26.43
N ARG A 158 -24.34 -13.73 -27.46
CA ARG A 158 -23.88 -13.27 -28.79
C ARG A 158 -25.00 -13.50 -29.79
N ASN A 159 -25.12 -12.59 -30.75
CA ASN A 159 -26.03 -12.71 -31.89
C ASN A 159 -25.41 -13.62 -32.96
N LYS A 160 -26.21 -14.12 -33.93
CA LYS A 160 -25.72 -14.96 -35.05
C LYS A 160 -24.61 -14.31 -35.89
N SER A 161 -24.47 -12.99 -35.85
CA SER A 161 -23.43 -12.21 -36.56
C SER A 161 -22.19 -11.89 -35.71
N GLY A 162 -22.01 -12.51 -34.54
CA GLY A 162 -20.77 -12.49 -33.75
C GLY A 162 -20.42 -11.18 -33.01
N ARG A 163 -21.04 -10.05 -33.35
CA ARG A 163 -20.89 -8.77 -32.64
C ARG A 163 -21.74 -8.73 -31.35
N ILE A 164 -21.31 -7.90 -30.40
CA ILE A 164 -21.90 -7.77 -29.06
C ILE A 164 -22.84 -6.56 -29.02
N ASP A 165 -24.14 -6.78 -28.88
CA ASP A 165 -25.10 -5.70 -28.65
C ASP A 165 -25.05 -5.21 -27.20
N ILE A 166 -24.45 -4.04 -27.01
CA ILE A 166 -24.52 -3.29 -25.76
C ILE A 166 -25.57 -2.19 -25.92
N ASN A 167 -26.81 -2.49 -25.53
CA ASN A 167 -27.90 -1.51 -25.41
C ASN A 167 -27.61 -0.54 -24.25
N ARG A 168 -26.74 0.44 -24.51
CA ARG A 168 -26.58 1.69 -23.74
C ARG A 168 -26.91 2.87 -24.64
N SER A 169 -27.52 3.90 -24.06
CA SER A 169 -28.04 5.09 -24.75
C SER A 169 -27.04 5.71 -25.74
N LYS A 170 -27.48 5.84 -27.01
CA LYS A 170 -26.61 6.22 -28.15
C LYS A 170 -26.00 7.63 -28.02
N THR A 171 -26.66 8.52 -27.26
CA THR A 171 -26.27 9.93 -27.06
C THR A 171 -24.87 10.12 -26.45
N LEU A 172 -24.54 9.37 -25.40
CA LEU A 172 -23.25 9.52 -24.69
C LEU A 172 -22.03 9.01 -25.49
N LYS A 173 -22.23 8.08 -26.44
CA LYS A 173 -21.15 7.60 -27.32
C LYS A 173 -20.74 8.65 -28.37
N TRP A 174 -21.67 9.48 -28.85
CA TRP A 174 -21.35 10.57 -29.80
C TRP A 174 -20.37 11.57 -29.18
N ALA A 175 -20.67 12.03 -27.96
CA ALA A 175 -19.78 12.93 -27.22
C ALA A 175 -18.40 12.30 -26.98
N LYS A 176 -18.34 11.04 -26.50
CA LYS A 176 -17.06 10.35 -26.25
C LYS A 176 -16.25 10.04 -27.52
N LYS A 177 -16.91 9.87 -28.68
CA LYS A 177 -16.20 9.67 -29.95
C LYS A 177 -15.65 10.98 -30.50
N ASN A 178 -16.44 12.06 -30.44
CA ASN A 178 -16.10 13.32 -31.12
C ASN A 178 -15.25 14.26 -30.26
N PHE A 179 -15.39 14.23 -28.92
CA PHE A 179 -14.45 14.86 -27.99
C PHE A 179 -13.34 13.87 -27.59
N HIS A 180 -12.54 13.43 -28.57
CA HIS A 180 -11.28 12.74 -28.30
C HIS A 180 -10.23 13.76 -27.82
N ASN A 181 -9.88 13.72 -26.54
CA ASN A 181 -8.71 14.42 -26.02
C ASN A 181 -7.43 13.73 -26.53
N ALA A 182 -7.04 14.00 -27.77
CA ALA A 182 -5.79 13.48 -28.35
C ALA A 182 -4.57 13.81 -27.47
N ILE A 183 -4.61 14.94 -26.74
CA ILE A 183 -3.58 15.37 -25.79
C ILE A 183 -3.48 14.43 -24.57
N ASP A 184 -4.59 13.92 -24.02
CA ASP A 184 -4.57 12.96 -22.90
C ASP A 184 -3.98 11.61 -23.35
N GLU A 185 -4.33 11.14 -24.55
CA GLU A 185 -3.78 9.89 -25.11
C GLU A 185 -2.29 10.04 -25.46
N PHE A 186 -1.88 11.18 -26.01
CA PHE A 186 -0.47 11.43 -26.34
C PHE A 186 0.40 11.54 -25.08
N SER A 187 -0.08 12.22 -24.02
CA SER A 187 0.61 12.21 -22.72
C SER A 187 0.68 10.79 -22.19
N THR A 188 -0.45 10.08 -22.05
CA THR A 188 -0.43 8.74 -21.44
C THR A 188 0.36 7.70 -22.24
N LYS A 189 0.44 7.81 -23.58
CA LYS A 189 1.37 7.00 -24.38
C LYS A 189 2.83 7.37 -24.15
N ALA A 190 3.18 8.65 -24.19
CA ALA A 190 4.54 9.12 -23.93
C ALA A 190 5.01 8.72 -22.51
N ASP A 191 4.20 9.04 -21.49
CA ASP A 191 4.38 8.62 -20.10
C ASP A 191 4.56 7.09 -20.00
N SER A 192 3.73 6.28 -20.69
CA SER A 192 3.85 4.82 -20.63
C SER A 192 5.13 4.27 -21.27
N LEU A 193 5.57 4.85 -22.40
CA LEU A 193 6.79 4.44 -23.10
C LEU A 193 8.03 4.84 -22.31
N GLU A 194 8.09 6.08 -21.81
CA GLU A 194 9.20 6.60 -21.01
C GLU A 194 9.34 5.83 -19.68
N ASN A 195 8.24 5.54 -18.98
CA ASN A 195 8.29 4.69 -17.78
C ASN A 195 8.72 3.25 -18.11
N SER A 196 8.29 2.66 -19.24
CA SER A 196 8.69 1.29 -19.61
C SER A 196 10.19 1.18 -19.92
N ALA A 197 10.79 2.20 -20.54
CA ALA A 197 12.22 2.28 -20.80
C ALA A 197 13.06 2.49 -19.52
N LEU A 198 12.50 3.17 -18.51
CA LEU A 198 13.15 3.36 -17.21
C LEU A 198 13.12 2.11 -16.31
N GLN A 199 12.14 1.21 -16.52
CA GLN A 199 11.91 0.04 -15.65
C GLN A 199 12.79 -1.18 -15.95
N ASN A 200 13.32 -1.36 -17.16
CA ASN A 200 14.18 -2.50 -17.50
C ASN A 200 15.53 -2.01 -18.03
N ARG A 201 16.49 -1.83 -17.10
CA ARG A 201 17.87 -1.45 -17.40
C ARG A 201 18.80 -2.66 -17.22
N SER A 202 18.42 -3.83 -17.77
CA SER A 202 19.24 -5.06 -17.74
C SER A 202 20.66 -4.85 -18.27
N ASP A 203 20.76 -4.01 -19.29
CA ASP A 203 21.96 -3.78 -20.08
C ASP A 203 22.95 -2.85 -19.37
N GLU A 204 22.51 -2.18 -18.29
CA GLU A 204 23.32 -1.32 -17.41
C GLU A 204 24.14 -2.17 -16.43
N LEU A 205 25.08 -2.96 -16.97
CA LEU A 205 26.02 -3.79 -16.21
C LEU A 205 26.76 -2.96 -15.16
N ARG A 206 26.98 -3.52 -13.97
CA ARG A 206 27.64 -2.83 -12.86
C ARG A 206 28.59 -3.74 -12.08
N THR A 207 29.71 -3.16 -11.65
CA THR A 207 30.75 -3.89 -10.91
C THR A 207 30.93 -3.32 -9.50
N VAL A 208 30.86 -4.19 -8.49
CA VAL A 208 30.91 -3.84 -7.07
C VAL A 208 32.13 -4.48 -6.43
N TYR A 209 33.17 -3.68 -6.18
CA TYR A 209 34.43 -4.08 -5.54
C TYR A 209 34.35 -4.00 -4.02
N TYR A 210 34.98 -4.93 -3.30
CA TYR A 210 35.12 -4.86 -1.85
C TYR A 210 36.52 -5.20 -1.39
N ASN A 211 37.07 -4.34 -0.51
CA ASN A 211 38.44 -4.42 0.01
C ASN A 211 39.52 -4.41 -1.10
N LEU A 212 39.16 -3.81 -2.24
CA LEU A 212 39.95 -3.57 -3.45
C LEU A 212 39.69 -2.12 -3.88
N PRO A 213 40.70 -1.39 -4.39
CA PRO A 213 40.45 -0.13 -5.09
C PRO A 213 39.65 -0.38 -6.38
N LEU A 214 38.99 0.65 -6.90
CA LEU A 214 38.46 0.60 -8.25
C LEU A 214 39.63 0.73 -9.26
N PRO A 215 39.57 0.02 -10.40
CA PRO A 215 40.50 0.25 -11.49
C PRO A 215 40.29 1.62 -12.15
N GLU A 216 41.32 2.10 -12.85
CA GLU A 216 41.41 3.46 -13.37
C GLU A 216 40.37 3.78 -14.47
N ASP A 217 39.80 2.77 -15.13
CA ASP A 217 38.72 2.94 -16.12
C ASP A 217 37.36 3.28 -15.50
N MET A 218 37.18 3.04 -14.19
CA MET A 218 35.95 3.33 -13.46
C MET A 218 36.02 4.63 -12.63
N LEU A 219 37.13 5.36 -12.74
CA LEU A 219 37.40 6.59 -11.99
C LEU A 219 37.46 7.82 -12.91
N ASP A 220 36.92 8.92 -12.40
CA ASP A 220 37.03 10.27 -12.97
C ASP A 220 38.42 10.88 -12.70
N GLU A 221 38.78 12.00 -13.33
CA GLU A 221 40.06 12.70 -13.12
C GLU A 221 40.30 13.09 -11.64
N ASP A 222 39.21 13.35 -10.90
CA ASP A 222 39.20 13.63 -9.45
C ASP A 222 39.40 12.37 -8.56
N GLY A 223 39.55 11.18 -9.15
CA GLY A 223 39.63 9.91 -8.40
C GLY A 223 38.30 9.47 -7.78
N LEU A 224 37.18 9.85 -8.40
CA LEU A 224 35.81 9.53 -7.95
C LEU A 224 35.17 8.48 -8.87
N PRO A 225 34.33 7.56 -8.35
CA PRO A 225 33.68 6.56 -9.20
C PRO A 225 32.71 7.21 -10.21
N LEU A 226 32.85 6.86 -11.49
CA LEU A 226 31.97 7.30 -12.58
C LEU A 226 30.53 6.78 -12.40
N ALA A 227 30.37 5.59 -11.82
CA ALA A 227 29.08 4.98 -11.55
C ALA A 227 28.38 5.60 -10.31
N VAL A 228 27.25 6.27 -10.52
CA VAL A 228 26.52 7.00 -9.46
C VAL A 228 25.26 6.24 -9.02
N TYR A 229 25.40 5.39 -8.01
CA TYR A 229 24.29 4.58 -7.48
C TYR A 229 23.20 5.40 -6.75
N PRO A 230 21.90 5.07 -6.94
CA PRO A 230 20.81 5.70 -6.20
C PRO A 230 20.84 5.35 -4.71
N ARG A 231 20.54 6.34 -3.86
CA ARG A 231 20.53 6.14 -2.40
C ARG A 231 19.44 5.17 -1.99
N ASN A 232 19.69 4.37 -0.94
CA ASN A 232 18.69 3.47 -0.35
C ASN A 232 17.58 4.20 0.45
N LYS A 233 16.86 5.11 -0.20
CA LYS A 233 15.73 5.84 0.35
C LYS A 233 14.47 5.60 -0.45
N ILE A 234 13.43 5.10 0.20
CA ILE A 234 12.07 5.13 -0.35
C ILE A 234 11.56 6.59 -0.35
N ARG A 235 10.81 6.96 -1.40
CA ARG A 235 10.01 8.18 -1.47
C ARG A 235 8.66 7.88 -2.13
N THR A 236 7.58 7.87 -1.34
CA THR A 236 6.18 7.76 -1.80
C THR A 236 5.49 9.13 -1.96
N THR A 237 6.20 10.23 -1.67
CA THR A 237 5.71 11.60 -1.87
C THR A 237 5.49 11.92 -3.35
N LYS A 238 4.35 12.56 -3.66
CA LYS A 238 4.02 13.05 -5.01
C LYS A 238 4.94 14.20 -5.44
N TYR A 239 5.39 15.01 -4.50
CA TYR A 239 6.24 16.16 -4.76
C TYR A 239 7.62 16.00 -4.13
N THR A 240 8.63 16.65 -4.71
CA THR A 240 9.89 16.91 -4.00
C THR A 240 9.78 18.29 -3.35
N PRO A 241 10.25 18.52 -2.11
CA PRO A 241 10.08 19.82 -1.44
C PRO A 241 10.54 21.05 -2.23
N LEU A 242 11.54 20.91 -3.11
CA LEU A 242 11.96 21.99 -4.02
C LEU A 242 11.02 22.18 -5.22
N THR A 243 10.43 21.10 -5.75
CA THR A 243 9.53 21.13 -6.92
C THR A 243 8.06 21.26 -6.54
N PHE A 244 7.76 21.38 -5.25
CA PHE A 244 6.41 21.44 -4.70
C PHE A 244 5.57 22.55 -5.35
N PHE A 245 5.94 23.83 -5.17
CA PHE A 245 5.14 24.93 -5.71
C PHE A 245 5.02 24.87 -7.25
N PRO A 246 6.10 24.68 -8.04
CA PRO A 246 5.96 24.60 -9.50
C PRO A 246 5.05 23.45 -9.98
N LYS A 247 5.23 22.23 -9.46
CA LYS A 247 4.39 21.08 -9.89
C LYS A 247 2.96 21.16 -9.34
N ASN A 248 2.75 21.66 -8.13
CA ASN A 248 1.43 21.83 -7.55
C ASN A 248 0.63 22.91 -8.29
N ILE A 249 1.22 24.09 -8.53
CA ILE A 249 0.59 25.17 -9.31
C ILE A 249 0.27 24.67 -10.72
N LEU A 250 1.19 24.02 -11.43
CA LEU A 250 0.93 23.46 -12.76
C LEU A 250 -0.23 22.46 -12.76
N PHE A 251 -0.30 21.57 -11.76
CA PHE A 251 -1.39 20.61 -11.59
C PHE A 251 -2.74 21.28 -11.31
N GLN A 252 -2.76 22.36 -10.52
CA GLN A 252 -3.97 23.17 -10.31
C GLN A 252 -4.43 23.90 -11.57
N PHE A 253 -3.49 24.44 -12.35
CA PHE A 253 -3.79 25.14 -13.61
C PHE A 253 -4.16 24.21 -14.77
N HIS A 254 -3.99 22.89 -14.62
CA HIS A 254 -4.60 21.88 -15.49
C HIS A 254 -6.14 21.78 -15.34
N ASN A 255 -6.76 22.64 -14.50
CA ASN A 255 -8.22 22.87 -14.51
C ASN A 255 -8.54 24.16 -15.27
N PHE A 256 -9.29 24.05 -16.37
CA PHE A 256 -9.58 25.18 -17.28
C PHE A 256 -10.19 26.42 -16.59
N ALA A 257 -10.95 26.24 -15.50
CA ALA A 257 -11.47 27.37 -14.72
C ALA A 257 -10.37 28.25 -14.11
N ASN A 258 -9.26 27.66 -13.63
CA ASN A 258 -8.15 28.44 -13.09
C ASN A 258 -7.44 29.26 -14.18
N ILE A 259 -7.32 28.69 -15.39
CA ILE A 259 -6.84 29.42 -16.57
C ILE A 259 -7.79 30.59 -16.90
N TYR A 260 -9.10 30.35 -16.92
CA TYR A 260 -10.11 31.38 -17.17
C TYR A 260 -10.06 32.53 -16.15
N PHE A 261 -10.00 32.23 -14.85
CA PHE A 261 -9.90 33.28 -13.82
C PHE A 261 -8.57 34.05 -13.90
N LEU A 262 -7.47 33.39 -14.28
CA LEU A 262 -6.20 34.09 -14.54
C LEU A 262 -6.29 34.99 -15.78
N ILE A 263 -6.96 34.56 -16.85
CA ILE A 263 -7.23 35.38 -18.03
C ILE A 263 -8.11 36.60 -17.66
N LEU A 264 -9.18 36.42 -16.88
CA LEU A 264 -10.01 37.52 -16.39
C LEU A 264 -9.21 38.50 -15.50
N LEU A 265 -8.31 38.00 -14.65
CA LEU A 265 -7.44 38.82 -13.80
C LEU A 265 -6.49 39.67 -14.66
N ILE A 266 -5.85 39.06 -15.67
CA ILE A 266 -4.95 39.76 -16.60
C ILE A 266 -5.72 40.81 -17.43
N LEU A 267 -6.91 40.47 -17.94
CA LEU A 267 -7.75 41.40 -18.69
C LEU A 267 -8.29 42.54 -17.82
N GLY A 268 -8.75 42.23 -16.60
CA GLY A 268 -9.25 43.20 -15.63
C GLY A 268 -8.18 44.11 -15.03
N ALA A 269 -6.90 43.81 -15.22
CA ALA A 269 -5.80 44.74 -14.94
C ALA A 269 -5.72 45.89 -15.96
N PHE A 270 -6.29 45.73 -17.16
CA PHE A 270 -6.40 46.81 -18.15
C PHE A 270 -7.62 47.68 -17.86
N GLN A 271 -7.39 48.90 -17.38
CA GLN A 271 -8.40 49.86 -16.93
C GLN A 271 -9.47 50.21 -17.99
N ILE A 272 -9.19 49.99 -19.28
CA ILE A 272 -10.10 50.22 -20.42
C ILE A 272 -11.44 49.47 -20.31
N PHE A 273 -11.49 48.37 -19.55
CA PHE A 273 -12.71 47.56 -19.37
C PHE A 273 -13.53 47.89 -18.11
N GLY A 274 -13.24 49.01 -17.43
CA GLY A 274 -14.08 49.53 -16.34
C GLY A 274 -13.96 48.83 -14.99
N VAL A 275 -12.97 47.94 -14.79
CA VAL A 275 -12.70 47.31 -13.49
C VAL A 275 -12.05 48.33 -12.56
N THR A 276 -12.76 48.70 -11.49
CA THR A 276 -12.35 49.78 -10.58
C THR A 276 -11.15 49.46 -9.70
N ASN A 277 -10.90 48.18 -9.37
CA ASN A 277 -9.70 47.77 -8.63
C ASN A 277 -9.35 46.28 -8.89
N PRO A 278 -8.29 45.97 -9.65
CA PRO A 278 -7.90 44.57 -9.92
C PRO A 278 -7.34 43.84 -8.69
N GLY A 279 -6.92 44.56 -7.64
CA GLY A 279 -6.43 43.97 -6.39
C GLY A 279 -7.49 43.07 -5.75
N PHE A 280 -8.71 43.57 -5.55
CA PHE A 280 -9.80 42.77 -4.98
C PHE A 280 -10.23 41.60 -5.88
N ALA A 281 -10.11 41.72 -7.21
CA ALA A 281 -10.39 40.62 -8.14
C ALA A 281 -9.34 39.50 -8.07
N SER A 282 -8.08 39.83 -7.76
CA SER A 282 -7.00 38.84 -7.63
C SER A 282 -7.06 38.00 -6.35
N VAL A 283 -7.56 38.57 -5.25
CA VAL A 283 -7.54 37.95 -3.91
C VAL A 283 -8.24 36.58 -3.86
N PRO A 284 -9.46 36.37 -4.40
CA PRO A 284 -10.12 35.06 -4.38
C PRO A 284 -9.31 33.95 -5.05
N LEU A 285 -8.71 34.22 -6.22
CA LEU A 285 -7.90 33.23 -6.94
C LEU A 285 -6.62 32.88 -6.17
N ILE A 286 -5.93 33.89 -5.65
CA ILE A 286 -4.71 33.72 -4.84
C ILE A 286 -5.01 32.92 -3.58
N VAL A 287 -6.09 33.26 -2.86
CA VAL A 287 -6.50 32.56 -1.62
C VAL A 287 -6.86 31.10 -1.90
N ILE A 288 -7.60 30.81 -2.98
CA ILE A 288 -7.93 29.44 -3.36
C ILE A 288 -6.67 28.63 -3.68
N VAL A 289 -5.78 29.14 -4.55
CA VAL A 289 -4.55 28.45 -4.96
C VAL A 289 -3.61 28.20 -3.76
N ILE A 290 -3.61 29.08 -2.75
CA ILE A 290 -2.89 28.89 -1.50
C ILE A 290 -3.54 27.83 -0.61
N ILE A 291 -4.88 27.81 -0.46
CA ILE A 291 -5.58 26.82 0.39
C ILE A 291 -5.43 25.41 -0.17
N THR A 292 -5.64 25.22 -1.48
CA THR A 292 -5.45 23.93 -2.16
C THR A 292 -4.00 23.46 -2.06
N ALA A 293 -3.02 24.35 -2.27
CA ALA A 293 -1.61 24.04 -2.07
C ALA A 293 -1.28 23.68 -0.61
N ILE A 294 -1.87 24.36 0.38
CA ILE A 294 -1.68 24.00 1.80
C ILE A 294 -2.23 22.60 2.08
N LYS A 295 -3.44 22.29 1.62
CA LYS A 295 -4.06 20.97 1.83
C LYS A 295 -3.27 19.84 1.14
N ASP A 296 -2.81 20.04 -0.09
CA ASP A 296 -1.96 19.06 -0.79
C ASP A 296 -0.56 18.92 -0.14
N GLY A 297 -0.02 20.02 0.41
CA GLY A 297 1.22 20.01 1.19
C GLY A 297 1.10 19.22 2.50
N ILE A 298 -0.06 19.28 3.16
CA ILE A 298 -0.36 18.46 4.35
C ILE A 298 -0.53 16.98 3.96
N GLU A 299 -1.21 16.67 2.86
CA GLU A 299 -1.34 15.28 2.37
C GLU A 299 0.03 14.66 2.08
N ASP A 300 0.91 15.38 1.36
CA ASP A 300 2.25 14.89 1.01
C ASP A 300 3.21 14.90 2.21
N SER A 301 3.01 15.79 3.18
CA SER A 301 3.69 15.77 4.47
C SER A 301 3.37 14.50 5.27
N ARG A 302 2.10 14.04 5.29
CA ARG A 302 1.73 12.76 5.94
C ARG A 302 2.42 11.55 5.28
N ARG A 303 2.64 11.57 3.96
CA ARG A 303 3.46 10.56 3.26
C ARG A 303 4.92 10.65 3.66
N THR A 304 5.47 11.88 3.70
CA THR A 304 6.86 12.15 4.12
C THR A 304 7.17 11.61 5.52
N VAL A 305 6.21 11.65 6.46
CA VAL A 305 6.39 11.08 7.81
C VAL A 305 6.53 9.57 7.78
N LEU A 306 5.69 8.85 7.02
CA LEU A 306 5.77 7.39 6.85
C LEU A 306 7.04 6.97 6.09
N ASP A 307 7.40 7.70 5.04
CA ASP A 307 8.68 7.51 4.35
C ASP A 307 9.85 7.68 5.33
N LEU A 308 9.82 8.68 6.20
CA LEU A 308 10.87 8.90 7.20
C LEU A 308 10.92 7.80 8.25
N GLU A 309 9.79 7.20 8.63
CA GLU A 309 9.73 6.06 9.54
C GLU A 309 10.45 4.84 8.95
N VAL A 310 10.06 4.41 7.74
CA VAL A 310 10.69 3.28 7.02
C VAL A 310 12.16 3.56 6.70
N ASN A 311 12.51 4.78 6.30
CA ASN A 311 13.91 5.18 6.07
C ASN A 311 14.75 5.25 7.36
N ASN A 312 14.12 5.20 8.54
CA ASN A 312 14.75 5.13 9.86
C ASN A 312 14.66 3.72 10.49
N THR A 313 14.19 2.70 9.78
CA THR A 313 14.37 1.30 10.21
C THR A 313 15.87 1.01 10.38
N ARG A 314 16.20 0.26 11.43
CA ARG A 314 17.58 -0.07 11.79
C ARG A 314 18.10 -1.24 10.96
N THR A 315 19.42 -1.29 10.79
CA THR A 315 20.15 -2.43 10.22
C THR A 315 21.58 -2.44 10.77
N HIS A 316 22.32 -3.51 10.52
CA HIS A 316 23.70 -3.67 10.96
C HIS A 316 24.67 -3.63 9.77
N ILE A 317 25.46 -2.56 9.66
CA ILE A 317 26.43 -2.34 8.58
C ILE A 317 27.85 -2.57 9.11
N LEU A 318 28.71 -3.24 8.33
CA LEU A 318 30.13 -3.36 8.65
C LEU A 318 30.80 -1.98 8.65
N SER A 319 31.37 -1.59 9.78
CA SER A 319 32.12 -0.34 9.97
C SER A 319 33.56 -0.65 10.36
N GLY A 320 34.52 -0.01 9.70
CA GLY A 320 35.97 -0.18 9.93
C GLY A 320 36.77 -0.46 8.65
N VAL A 321 36.09 -0.91 7.60
CA VAL A 321 36.57 -0.89 6.20
C VAL A 321 35.95 0.34 5.53
N LYS A 322 36.67 0.97 4.59
CA LYS A 322 36.11 2.04 3.74
C LYS A 322 35.34 1.41 2.57
N ASN A 323 34.28 2.08 2.12
CA ASN A 323 33.55 1.73 0.91
C ASN A 323 33.98 2.70 -0.20
N GLU A 324 34.71 2.18 -1.19
CA GLU A 324 35.28 2.95 -2.29
C GLU A 324 34.31 3.08 -3.48
N ASN A 325 33.24 2.26 -3.57
CA ASN A 325 32.31 2.25 -4.71
C ASN A 325 31.44 3.52 -4.83
N VAL A 326 31.49 4.38 -3.82
CA VAL A 326 30.51 5.44 -3.59
C VAL A 326 31.15 6.59 -2.83
N ALA A 327 31.52 7.63 -3.59
CA ALA A 327 32.11 8.88 -3.12
C ALA A 327 31.58 9.30 -1.73
N VAL A 328 32.49 9.61 -0.80
CA VAL A 328 32.12 10.11 0.52
C VAL A 328 31.27 11.37 0.33
N ASP A 329 30.08 11.37 0.94
CA ASP A 329 28.89 12.15 0.53
C ASP A 329 29.01 13.66 0.78
N ASN A 330 30.04 14.30 0.21
CA ASN A 330 30.37 15.71 0.31
C ASN A 330 29.15 16.54 -0.07
N VAL A 331 28.53 17.15 0.95
CA VAL A 331 27.23 17.78 0.80
C VAL A 331 27.42 19.10 0.08
N SER A 332 27.36 19.06 -1.26
CA SER A 332 27.58 20.21 -2.15
C SER A 332 26.75 21.42 -1.72
N LEU A 333 27.22 22.64 -1.99
CA LEU A 333 26.55 23.86 -1.55
C LEU A 333 25.09 23.90 -2.02
N TRP A 334 24.82 23.46 -3.25
CA TRP A 334 23.47 23.26 -3.79
C TRP A 334 22.64 22.24 -3.00
N ARG A 335 23.23 21.14 -2.54
CA ARG A 335 22.59 20.14 -1.67
C ARG A 335 22.36 20.68 -0.25
N ARG A 336 23.23 21.55 0.28
CA ARG A 336 23.02 22.27 1.57
C ARG A 336 21.86 23.26 1.44
N PHE A 337 21.81 24.04 0.36
CA PHE A 337 20.71 24.96 0.02
C PHE A 337 19.39 24.22 -0.16
N LYS A 338 19.34 23.14 -0.95
CA LYS A 338 18.14 22.28 -1.08
C LYS A 338 17.67 21.73 0.28
N LYS A 339 18.57 21.26 1.14
CA LYS A 339 18.24 20.82 2.51
C LYS A 339 17.77 21.97 3.41
N ALA A 340 18.31 23.18 3.26
CA ALA A 340 17.89 24.37 4.01
C ALA A 340 16.47 24.80 3.61
N ASN A 341 16.19 24.95 2.30
CA ASN A 341 14.86 25.30 1.80
C ASN A 341 13.83 24.22 2.13
N THR A 342 14.20 22.93 2.02
CA THR A 342 13.35 21.81 2.46
C THR A 342 13.00 21.92 3.95
N ARG A 343 13.98 22.23 4.81
CA ARG A 343 13.76 22.40 6.25
C ARG A 343 12.96 23.66 6.58
N ALA A 344 13.13 24.75 5.85
CA ALA A 344 12.34 25.96 6.01
C ALA A 344 10.88 25.71 5.62
N LEU A 345 10.66 25.13 4.45
CA LEU A 345 9.33 24.75 3.93
C LEU A 345 8.61 23.77 4.87
N ILE A 346 9.29 22.71 5.32
CA ILE A 346 8.72 21.77 6.31
C ILE A 346 8.41 22.50 7.62
N LYS A 347 9.30 23.34 8.17
CA LYS A 347 9.03 24.13 9.37
C LYS A 347 7.84 25.08 9.21
N ILE A 348 7.63 25.65 8.03
CA ILE A 348 6.49 26.52 7.72
C ILE A 348 5.19 25.69 7.73
N PHE A 349 5.19 24.51 7.10
CA PHE A 349 4.03 23.59 7.14
C PHE A 349 3.77 23.03 8.54
N GLU A 350 4.81 22.66 9.31
CA GLU A 350 4.70 22.27 10.73
C GLU A 350 4.12 23.41 11.56
N TYR A 351 4.61 24.64 11.39
CA TYR A 351 4.11 25.83 12.09
C TYR A 351 2.64 26.11 11.79
N PHE A 352 2.23 26.06 10.51
CA PHE A 352 0.81 26.19 10.15
C PHE A 352 -0.04 25.05 10.73
N SER A 353 0.39 23.80 10.58
CA SER A 353 -0.31 22.61 11.09
C SER A 353 -0.50 22.62 12.61
N GLU A 354 0.57 22.92 13.37
CA GLU A 354 0.55 23.01 14.83
C GLU A 354 -0.30 24.18 15.35
N ASN A 355 -0.42 25.29 14.60
CA ASN A 355 -1.09 26.49 15.07
C ASN A 355 -2.55 26.62 14.59
N LEU A 356 -2.89 26.12 13.41
CA LEU A 356 -4.27 26.14 12.88
C LEU A 356 -5.13 25.02 13.48
N THR A 357 -4.57 23.82 13.68
CA THR A 357 -5.33 22.63 14.08
C THR A 357 -5.41 22.49 15.60
N ALA A 358 -6.60 22.23 16.16
CA ALA A 358 -6.76 22.00 17.61
C ALA A 358 -5.87 20.84 18.12
N ALA A 359 -5.94 19.68 17.47
CA ALA A 359 -5.07 18.53 17.77
C ALA A 359 -3.56 18.83 17.52
N GLY A 360 -3.25 19.81 16.66
CA GLY A 360 -1.89 20.33 16.47
C GLY A 360 -1.40 21.09 17.71
N ARG A 361 -2.24 21.95 18.27
CA ARG A 361 -1.95 22.68 19.52
C ARG A 361 -1.80 21.73 20.71
N GLU A 362 -2.60 20.67 20.77
CA GLU A 362 -2.48 19.63 21.80
C GLU A 362 -1.19 18.82 21.66
N LYS A 363 -0.83 18.35 20.46
CA LYS A 363 0.46 17.67 20.23
C LYS A 363 1.65 18.58 20.52
N LYS A 364 1.56 19.88 20.21
CA LYS A 364 2.55 20.91 20.58
C LYS A 364 2.68 21.05 22.11
N LEU A 365 1.57 21.01 22.84
CA LEU A 365 1.54 21.02 24.31
C LEU A 365 2.10 19.72 24.92
N GLN A 366 1.77 18.54 24.36
CA GLN A 366 2.33 17.25 24.76
C GLN A 366 3.85 17.24 24.56
N LYS A 367 4.33 17.55 23.35
CA LYS A 367 5.75 17.63 22.99
C LYS A 367 6.51 18.62 23.88
N LYS A 368 5.91 19.77 24.22
CA LYS A 368 6.48 20.74 25.17
C LYS A 368 6.50 20.22 26.62
N ARG A 369 5.49 19.47 27.06
CA ARG A 369 5.47 18.78 28.37
C ARG A 369 6.53 17.68 28.43
N GLU A 370 6.72 16.90 27.36
CA GLU A 370 7.76 15.88 27.25
C GLU A 370 9.16 16.47 27.22
N GLU A 371 9.38 17.56 26.47
CA GLU A 371 10.68 18.25 26.45
C GLU A 371 11.01 18.84 27.83
N LEU A 372 10.03 19.40 28.54
CA LEU A 372 10.17 19.83 29.94
C LEU A 372 10.43 18.65 30.89
N ARG A 373 9.74 17.51 30.73
CA ARG A 373 9.97 16.28 31.51
C ARG A 373 11.39 15.75 31.27
N ARG A 374 11.85 15.73 30.01
CA ARG A 374 13.22 15.32 29.62
C ARG A 374 14.27 16.29 30.17
N LYS A 375 14.03 17.61 30.11
CA LYS A 375 14.90 18.64 30.72
C LYS A 375 14.89 18.62 32.26
N ARG A 376 13.82 18.12 32.89
CA ARG A 376 13.76 17.87 34.34
C ARG A 376 14.58 16.62 34.69
N ASN A 377 14.37 15.52 33.99
CA ASN A 377 15.12 14.28 34.20
C ASN A 377 16.63 14.45 33.92
N SER A 378 17.02 15.24 32.91
CA SER A 378 18.43 15.58 32.65
C SER A 378 19.02 16.62 33.61
N ARG A 379 18.23 17.16 34.55
CA ARG A 379 18.69 17.97 35.68
C ARG A 379 18.66 17.20 37.00
N SER A 380 17.90 16.11 37.10
CA SER A 380 17.84 15.21 38.25
C SER A 380 18.69 13.93 38.08
N SER A 381 19.59 13.88 37.10
CA SER A 381 20.55 12.78 36.93
C SER A 381 21.79 12.92 37.84
N GLY A 382 21.71 13.76 38.87
CA GLY A 382 22.66 13.83 39.97
C GLY A 382 22.01 13.30 41.25
N LEU A 383 22.58 12.20 41.78
CA LEU A 383 22.27 11.53 43.05
C LEU A 383 20.93 10.75 43.13
N ARG A 384 21.09 9.48 43.56
CA ARG A 384 20.08 8.48 43.96
C ARG A 384 19.16 7.93 42.85
N GLY A 385 18.90 6.63 42.94
CA GLY A 385 17.81 5.95 42.24
C GLY A 385 17.33 4.76 43.05
N SER A 386 16.04 4.46 42.95
CA SER A 386 15.44 3.17 43.34
C SER A 386 14.01 3.08 42.80
N LEU A 387 13.69 1.93 42.20
CA LEU A 387 12.36 1.30 42.04
C LEU A 387 11.20 2.05 41.32
N ASP A 388 10.26 1.20 40.92
CA ASP A 388 8.85 1.41 40.55
C ASP A 388 8.46 2.36 39.41
N SER A 389 8.36 1.75 38.23
CA SER A 389 7.20 1.93 37.32
C SER A 389 7.04 0.69 36.44
N ILE A 390 6.38 -0.35 36.96
CA ILE A 390 5.96 -1.53 36.17
C ILE A 390 4.67 -1.19 35.42
N GLY A 391 4.65 -1.45 34.10
CA GLY A 391 3.43 -1.40 33.27
C GLY A 391 3.72 -1.03 31.81
N SER A 392 3.37 -1.93 30.87
CA SER A 392 3.39 -1.76 29.39
C SER A 392 4.63 -1.05 28.81
N TYR A 393 5.61 -1.73 28.23
CA TYR A 393 5.50 -2.49 26.98
C TYR A 393 6.58 -3.60 26.91
N ARG A 394 6.38 -4.63 26.08
CA ARG A 394 7.36 -5.72 25.87
C ARG A 394 8.60 -5.22 25.13
N MET A 395 9.67 -4.88 25.85
CA MET A 395 11.00 -4.84 25.26
C MET A 395 11.49 -6.25 24.94
N SER A 396 12.04 -6.45 23.74
CA SER A 396 12.98 -7.53 23.48
C SER A 396 14.20 -7.38 24.39
N ALA A 397 14.69 -8.50 24.94
CA ALA A 397 15.58 -8.49 26.10
C ALA A 397 16.92 -7.76 25.84
N ASP A 398 17.07 -6.57 26.42
CA ASP A 398 18.26 -5.74 26.29
C ASP A 398 19.36 -6.20 27.26
N PHE A 399 19.92 -7.38 26.99
CA PHE A 399 21.15 -7.82 27.66
C PHE A 399 22.35 -7.08 27.06
N GLY A 400 22.78 -6.03 27.76
CA GLY A 400 24.03 -5.29 27.51
C GLY A 400 25.30 -6.11 27.77
N ARG A 401 25.41 -7.30 27.18
CA ARG A 401 26.67 -8.04 27.07
C ARG A 401 27.50 -7.43 25.94
N PRO A 402 28.84 -7.33 26.09
CA PRO A 402 29.73 -7.29 24.94
C PRO A 402 29.42 -8.47 24.00
N SER A 403 29.76 -8.35 22.72
CA SER A 403 29.64 -9.47 21.78
C SER A 403 30.58 -10.60 22.22
N LEU A 404 30.02 -11.58 22.93
CA LEU A 404 30.68 -12.86 23.20
C LEU A 404 30.84 -13.59 21.87
N ASP A 405 32.02 -13.42 21.28
CA ASP A 405 32.54 -14.36 20.29
C ASP A 405 32.49 -15.77 20.89
N TYR A 406 32.05 -16.76 20.12
CA TYR A 406 31.93 -18.15 20.55
C TYR A 406 33.32 -18.83 20.52
N GLU A 407 34.21 -18.44 21.44
CA GLU A 407 35.61 -18.90 21.42
C GLU A 407 35.76 -20.39 21.82
N ASN A 408 34.93 -20.87 22.75
CA ASN A 408 35.12 -22.17 23.43
C ASN A 408 34.30 -23.35 22.88
N LEU A 409 33.97 -23.37 21.58
CA LEU A 409 33.53 -24.61 20.90
C LEU A 409 34.34 -24.95 19.63
N ASN A 410 35.21 -24.04 19.16
CA ASN A 410 35.95 -24.26 17.93
C ASN A 410 37.23 -25.09 18.12
N GLN A 411 37.82 -25.14 19.32
CA GLN A 411 39.11 -25.84 19.54
C GLN A 411 39.03 -27.36 19.36
N THR A 412 37.90 -28.00 19.68
CA THR A 412 37.69 -29.45 19.47
C THR A 412 37.26 -29.79 18.05
N MET A 413 36.70 -28.86 17.27
CA MET A 413 36.22 -29.12 15.91
C MET A 413 37.23 -28.69 14.82
N SER A 414 38.15 -27.76 15.12
CA SER A 414 39.16 -27.24 14.18
C SER A 414 40.28 -28.23 13.78
N GLN A 415 40.25 -29.46 14.29
CA GLN A 415 41.18 -30.53 13.89
C GLN A 415 40.59 -31.47 12.82
N ALA A 416 39.26 -31.53 12.66
CA ALA A 416 38.62 -32.47 11.75
C ALA A 416 38.66 -32.04 10.26
N ASN A 417 38.43 -30.76 9.96
CA ASN A 417 38.32 -30.25 8.60
C ASN A 417 39.64 -29.66 8.07
N ARG A 418 40.75 -30.40 8.16
CA ARG A 418 42.05 -30.01 7.58
C ARG A 418 42.33 -30.60 6.19
N TYR A 419 41.40 -31.39 5.66
CA TYR A 419 41.46 -31.96 4.31
C TYR A 419 40.14 -31.67 3.59
N ASN A 420 40.23 -31.21 2.33
CA ASN A 420 39.15 -30.73 1.45
C ASN A 420 38.54 -29.39 1.95
N ASP A 421 38.47 -28.28 1.21
CA ASP A 421 38.59 -28.05 -0.24
C ASP A 421 39.54 -26.88 -0.62
N GLY A 422 39.97 -26.84 -1.89
CA GLY A 422 40.98 -25.91 -2.41
C GLY A 422 40.47 -24.52 -2.82
N GLU A 423 39.74 -23.81 -1.95
CA GLU A 423 39.23 -22.44 -2.22
C GLU A 423 39.37 -21.50 -1.01
N ASN A 424 40.49 -20.76 -0.94
CA ASN A 424 40.73 -19.78 0.13
C ASN A 424 40.36 -18.34 -0.29
N LEU A 425 39.14 -17.91 0.05
CA LEU A 425 38.68 -16.52 -0.05
C LEU A 425 39.25 -15.60 1.05
N VAL A 426 39.63 -16.16 2.20
CA VAL A 426 40.10 -15.41 3.38
C VAL A 426 41.62 -15.42 3.46
N ASP A 427 42.26 -14.29 3.16
CA ASP A 427 43.69 -14.09 3.42
C ASP A 427 43.94 -14.16 4.94
N ARG A 428 44.59 -15.24 5.38
CA ARG A 428 44.94 -15.45 6.80
C ARG A 428 46.24 -14.77 7.21
N THR A 429 47.04 -14.27 6.26
CA THR A 429 48.33 -13.60 6.52
C THR A 429 48.11 -12.15 7.00
N LEU A 430 47.10 -11.48 6.46
CA LEU A 430 46.69 -10.14 6.92
C LEU A 430 46.18 -10.18 8.35
N GLN A 431 46.62 -9.23 9.18
CA GLN A 431 46.08 -9.06 10.53
C GLN A 431 44.64 -8.52 10.50
N PRO A 432 43.75 -8.95 11.40
CA PRO A 432 42.38 -8.44 11.44
C PRO A 432 42.36 -7.02 12.02
N ASN A 433 41.67 -6.09 11.37
CA ASN A 433 41.42 -4.77 11.99
C ASN A 433 40.48 -4.95 13.22
N PRO A 434 40.91 -4.61 14.45
CA PRO A 434 40.08 -4.79 15.65
C PRO A 434 38.90 -3.83 15.72
N GLU A 435 38.91 -2.72 14.97
CA GLU A 435 37.78 -1.78 14.93
C GLU A 435 36.58 -2.31 14.13
N CYS A 436 36.82 -3.29 13.24
CA CYS A 436 35.84 -3.81 12.29
C CYS A 436 34.69 -4.56 12.96
N ARG A 437 33.52 -3.91 12.99
CA ARG A 437 32.31 -4.42 13.66
C ARG A 437 31.02 -4.06 12.91
N PHE A 438 29.97 -4.85 13.15
CA PHE A 438 28.63 -4.59 12.62
C PHE A 438 27.89 -3.53 13.45
N ALA A 439 28.11 -2.27 13.11
CA ALA A 439 27.51 -1.12 13.78
C ALA A 439 26.02 -0.96 13.41
N LYS A 440 25.22 -0.44 14.34
CA LYS A 440 23.80 -0.13 14.12
C LYS A 440 23.67 1.19 13.37
N ASP A 441 23.10 1.15 12.17
CA ASP A 441 22.74 2.35 11.39
C ASP A 441 21.33 2.20 10.77
N TYR A 442 20.96 3.08 9.85
CA TYR A 442 19.63 3.21 9.26
C TYR A 442 19.62 2.82 7.78
N TRP A 443 18.49 2.31 7.30
CA TRP A 443 18.31 1.92 5.89
C TRP A 443 18.74 3.00 4.89
N LYS A 444 18.40 4.27 5.15
CA LYS A 444 18.76 5.47 4.35
C LYS A 444 20.26 5.74 4.17
N ASN A 445 21.11 5.08 4.95
CA ASN A 445 22.56 5.22 4.95
C ASN A 445 23.27 4.05 4.24
N VAL A 446 22.58 2.92 4.05
CA VAL A 446 23.07 1.78 3.25
C VAL A 446 23.35 2.22 1.82
N LYS A 447 24.48 1.77 1.28
CA LYS A 447 24.96 1.99 -0.08
C LYS A 447 25.28 0.66 -0.77
N VAL A 448 25.49 0.71 -2.09
CA VAL A 448 26.11 -0.39 -2.85
C VAL A 448 27.51 -0.67 -2.31
N GLY A 449 27.89 -1.95 -2.22
CA GLY A 449 29.18 -2.41 -1.66
C GLY A 449 29.22 -2.54 -0.13
N ASP A 450 28.25 -1.99 0.60
CA ASP A 450 28.18 -2.17 2.05
C ASP A 450 27.90 -3.64 2.41
N ILE A 451 28.68 -4.20 3.35
CA ILE A 451 28.37 -5.50 3.94
C ILE A 451 27.35 -5.31 5.07
N VAL A 452 26.21 -5.96 4.93
CA VAL A 452 25.08 -5.89 5.87
C VAL A 452 24.90 -7.23 6.58
N ARG A 453 24.53 -7.17 7.87
CA ARG A 453 24.06 -8.31 8.66
C ARG A 453 22.58 -8.11 8.99
N VAL A 454 21.75 -9.09 8.64
CA VAL A 454 20.30 -9.14 8.93
C VAL A 454 20.07 -10.20 10.00
N HIS A 455 19.24 -9.94 11.01
CA HIS A 455 18.92 -10.91 12.08
C HIS A 455 17.56 -11.59 11.87
N ASN A 456 17.29 -12.64 12.66
CA ASN A 456 16.03 -13.37 12.56
C ASN A 456 14.82 -12.44 12.80
N ASN A 457 13.85 -12.49 11.90
CA ASN A 457 12.67 -11.62 11.82
C ASN A 457 12.94 -10.15 11.43
N ASP A 458 14.17 -9.76 11.04
CA ASP A 458 14.41 -8.46 10.41
C ASP A 458 13.99 -8.49 8.92
N GLU A 459 13.49 -7.35 8.43
CA GLU A 459 13.23 -7.12 7.01
C GLU A 459 14.51 -6.71 6.27
N ILE A 460 14.68 -7.20 5.04
CA ILE A 460 15.89 -7.00 4.24
C ILE A 460 15.94 -5.56 3.67
N PRO A 461 17.00 -4.78 3.96
CA PRO A 461 17.01 -3.33 3.73
C PRO A 461 17.25 -2.90 2.28
N ALA A 462 17.79 -3.77 1.44
CA ALA A 462 18.25 -3.53 0.07
C ALA A 462 18.54 -4.90 -0.59
N ASP A 463 18.64 -4.98 -1.91
CA ASP A 463 18.91 -6.26 -2.58
C ASP A 463 20.39 -6.63 -2.41
N MET A 464 20.67 -7.81 -1.83
CA MET A 464 22.01 -8.20 -1.38
C MET A 464 22.35 -9.68 -1.66
N ILE A 465 23.59 -9.97 -2.04
CA ILE A 465 24.08 -11.33 -2.27
C ILE A 465 24.48 -11.96 -0.93
N LEU A 466 24.04 -13.20 -0.71
CA LEU A 466 24.39 -14.03 0.46
C LEU A 466 25.84 -14.49 0.42
N LEU A 467 26.64 -13.94 1.32
CA LEU A 467 28.02 -14.36 1.53
C LEU A 467 28.08 -15.52 2.54
N SER A 468 27.38 -15.39 3.68
CA SER A 468 27.34 -16.46 4.69
C SER A 468 26.15 -16.30 5.63
N THR A 469 25.70 -17.40 6.23
CA THR A 469 24.59 -17.42 7.20
C THR A 469 25.04 -18.04 8.52
N SER A 470 24.16 -17.97 9.53
CA SER A 470 24.37 -18.66 10.81
C SER A 470 24.40 -20.19 10.72
N ASP A 471 23.98 -20.75 9.58
CA ASP A 471 23.92 -22.19 9.34
C ASP A 471 25.26 -22.74 8.81
N VAL A 472 25.46 -24.06 8.94
CA VAL A 472 26.65 -24.77 8.44
C VAL A 472 26.62 -24.84 6.92
N ASP A 473 25.49 -25.25 6.35
CA ASP A 473 25.33 -25.40 4.89
C ASP A 473 25.17 -24.07 4.16
N GLY A 474 25.14 -22.94 4.88
CA GLY A 474 24.96 -21.62 4.30
C GLY A 474 23.53 -21.34 3.83
N ALA A 475 22.55 -22.17 4.24
CA ALA A 475 21.14 -21.92 3.94
C ALA A 475 20.59 -20.78 4.80
N CYS A 476 19.55 -20.12 4.29
CA CYS A 476 18.63 -19.30 5.07
C CYS A 476 17.22 -19.35 4.50
N TYR A 477 16.25 -18.91 5.29
CA TYR A 477 14.83 -18.93 4.93
C TYR A 477 14.27 -17.51 4.86
N VAL A 478 13.51 -17.20 3.81
CA VAL A 478 12.85 -15.90 3.64
C VAL A 478 11.33 -16.05 3.47
N GLU A 479 10.58 -15.17 4.13
CA GLU A 479 9.16 -14.96 3.84
C GLU A 479 9.05 -13.95 2.69
N THR A 480 8.50 -14.39 1.55
CA THR A 480 8.39 -13.57 0.32
C THR A 480 6.99 -12.99 0.08
N LYS A 481 6.04 -13.23 0.99
CA LYS A 481 4.64 -12.75 0.91
C LYS A 481 4.47 -11.31 0.40
N ASN A 482 5.36 -10.38 0.80
CA ASN A 482 5.30 -8.97 0.40
C ASN A 482 5.60 -8.71 -1.09
N LEU A 483 6.16 -9.70 -1.81
CA LEU A 483 6.58 -9.62 -3.21
C LEU A 483 5.72 -10.50 -4.13
N ASP A 484 5.43 -11.73 -3.70
CA ASP A 484 4.79 -12.77 -4.54
C ASP A 484 3.55 -13.43 -3.91
N GLY A 485 3.17 -13.02 -2.70
CA GLY A 485 2.02 -13.59 -2.00
C GLY A 485 2.20 -15.05 -1.56
N GLU A 486 3.41 -15.63 -1.63
CA GLU A 486 3.64 -16.98 -1.14
C GLU A 486 3.70 -17.04 0.40
N THR A 487 3.07 -18.07 0.97
CA THR A 487 3.03 -18.32 2.42
C THR A 487 4.18 -19.21 2.91
N ASN A 488 4.86 -19.90 1.99
CA ASN A 488 5.95 -20.80 2.32
C ASN A 488 7.26 -20.03 2.48
N LEU A 489 8.12 -20.48 3.38
CA LEU A 489 9.46 -19.92 3.51
C LEU A 489 10.33 -20.44 2.35
N LYS A 490 10.81 -19.54 1.49
CA LYS A 490 11.73 -19.91 0.41
C LYS A 490 13.13 -20.08 0.98
N VAL A 491 13.78 -21.19 0.65
CA VAL A 491 15.20 -21.38 0.93
C VAL A 491 16.03 -20.51 -0.03
N ARG A 492 17.08 -19.90 0.50
CA ARG A 492 18.15 -19.23 -0.24
C ARG A 492 19.49 -19.78 0.26
N GLN A 493 20.53 -19.74 -0.57
CA GLN A 493 21.84 -20.33 -0.25
C GLN A 493 22.94 -19.28 -0.38
N SER A 494 23.95 -19.34 0.48
CA SER A 494 25.15 -18.53 0.33
C SER A 494 26.12 -19.12 -0.70
N LEU A 495 26.95 -18.25 -1.27
CA LEU A 495 28.07 -18.65 -2.14
C LEU A 495 28.97 -19.69 -1.45
N LYS A 496 29.47 -20.65 -2.23
CA LYS A 496 30.27 -21.79 -1.74
C LYS A 496 31.61 -21.32 -1.19
N CYS A 497 32.35 -20.50 -1.95
CA CYS A 497 33.66 -19.98 -1.52
C CYS A 497 33.58 -19.12 -0.24
N SER A 498 32.40 -18.57 0.05
CA SER A 498 32.17 -17.61 1.13
C SER A 498 31.61 -18.22 2.43
N LYS A 499 31.23 -19.51 2.44
CA LYS A 499 30.79 -20.21 3.67
C LYS A 499 31.79 -20.15 4.82
N ILE A 500 33.08 -20.00 4.50
CA ILE A 500 34.22 -19.91 5.43
C ILE A 500 34.18 -18.64 6.31
N ILE A 501 33.57 -17.54 5.86
CA ILE A 501 33.45 -16.34 6.70
C ILE A 501 32.31 -16.48 7.71
N LYS A 502 32.58 -16.20 8.99
CA LYS A 502 31.52 -16.16 10.04
C LYS A 502 31.61 -14.93 10.95
N SER A 503 32.80 -14.33 11.12
CA SER A 503 33.04 -13.14 11.94
C SER A 503 33.33 -11.87 11.12
N SER A 504 33.30 -10.70 11.77
CA SER A 504 33.81 -9.46 11.14
C SER A 504 35.33 -9.49 10.91
N ARG A 505 36.06 -10.35 11.65
CA ARG A 505 37.52 -10.54 11.53
C ARG A 505 37.93 -11.41 10.31
N ASP A 506 36.98 -12.08 9.67
CA ASP A 506 37.20 -12.83 8.42
C ASP A 506 36.91 -11.94 7.20
N ILE A 507 35.71 -11.35 7.13
CA ILE A 507 35.27 -10.46 6.03
C ILE A 507 36.15 -9.20 5.89
N THR A 508 36.81 -8.73 6.96
CA THR A 508 37.79 -7.63 6.83
C THR A 508 39.09 -8.03 6.09
N ARG A 509 39.32 -9.32 5.82
CA ARG A 509 40.49 -9.85 5.11
C ARG A 509 40.18 -10.39 3.72
N THR A 510 38.93 -10.76 3.45
CA THR A 510 38.50 -11.15 2.10
C THR A 510 38.59 -9.98 1.12
N LYS A 511 38.95 -10.26 -0.13
CA LYS A 511 39.00 -9.29 -1.24
C LYS A 511 38.32 -9.92 -2.45
N PHE A 512 37.32 -9.25 -3.01
CA PHE A 512 36.52 -9.76 -4.12
C PHE A 512 35.76 -8.65 -4.81
N TRP A 513 35.21 -8.93 -5.99
CA TRP A 513 34.26 -8.07 -6.67
C TRP A 513 33.12 -8.89 -7.28
N VAL A 514 32.00 -8.22 -7.53
CA VAL A 514 30.83 -8.79 -8.17
C VAL A 514 30.55 -8.03 -9.45
N GLU A 515 30.54 -8.72 -10.58
CA GLU A 515 29.97 -8.23 -11.83
C GLU A 515 28.48 -8.64 -11.86
N SER A 516 27.58 -7.67 -11.97
CA SER A 516 26.13 -7.86 -11.93
C SER A 516 25.50 -7.37 -13.23
N GLU A 517 24.42 -8.04 -13.66
CA GLU A 517 23.47 -7.43 -14.60
C GLU A 517 22.88 -6.14 -14.02
N GLY A 518 22.31 -5.30 -14.89
CA GLY A 518 21.63 -4.08 -14.48
C GLY A 518 20.22 -4.32 -13.92
N PRO A 519 19.62 -3.30 -13.27
CA PRO A 519 18.36 -3.44 -12.55
C PRO A 519 17.17 -3.70 -13.49
N HIS A 520 16.59 -4.90 -13.40
CA HIS A 520 15.42 -5.35 -14.17
C HIS A 520 14.22 -5.74 -13.28
N ALA A 521 12.99 -5.58 -13.78
CA ALA A 521 11.77 -5.81 -13.00
C ALA A 521 11.54 -7.28 -12.56
N ASN A 522 12.01 -8.28 -13.31
CA ASN A 522 11.73 -9.69 -13.01
C ASN A 522 12.29 -10.14 -11.64
N LEU A 523 11.39 -10.66 -10.79
CA LEU A 523 11.69 -11.12 -9.41
C LEU A 523 12.41 -12.48 -9.35
N TYR A 524 12.29 -13.30 -10.39
CA TYR A 524 12.77 -14.69 -10.41
C TYR A 524 14.08 -14.87 -11.20
N SER A 525 14.48 -13.87 -12.00
CA SER A 525 15.81 -13.82 -12.61
C SER A 525 16.76 -12.98 -11.76
N TYR A 526 17.98 -13.48 -11.60
CA TYR A 526 19.15 -12.68 -11.29
C TYR A 526 20.40 -13.35 -11.87
N GLN A 527 21.26 -12.58 -12.53
CA GLN A 527 22.55 -13.02 -13.07
C GLN A 527 23.70 -12.12 -12.59
N GLY A 528 24.74 -12.76 -12.04
CA GLY A 528 26.00 -12.11 -11.71
C GLY A 528 27.16 -13.11 -11.61
N ASN A 529 28.37 -12.58 -11.49
CA ASN A 529 29.62 -13.32 -11.38
C ASN A 529 30.40 -12.80 -10.17
N PHE A 530 30.64 -13.67 -9.18
CA PHE A 530 31.43 -13.36 -7.99
C PHE A 530 32.89 -13.77 -8.25
N LYS A 531 33.79 -12.79 -8.31
CA LYS A 531 35.22 -13.01 -8.61
C LYS A 531 36.10 -12.64 -7.43
N TRP A 532 37.09 -13.49 -7.18
CA TRP A 532 38.08 -13.27 -6.12
C TRP A 532 39.46 -13.77 -6.55
N GLN A 533 40.49 -13.26 -5.89
CA GLN A 533 41.84 -13.76 -6.05
C GLN A 533 42.13 -14.85 -5.00
N ASP A 534 42.61 -16.00 -5.43
CA ASP A 534 43.04 -17.07 -4.52
C ASP A 534 44.35 -16.69 -3.81
N THR A 535 44.32 -16.65 -2.47
CA THR A 535 45.47 -16.29 -1.63
C THR A 535 46.67 -17.24 -1.77
N GLN A 536 46.49 -18.45 -2.31
CA GLN A 536 47.57 -19.42 -2.49
C GLN A 536 48.27 -19.30 -3.84
N ASN A 537 47.49 -19.12 -4.91
CA ASN A 537 47.98 -19.23 -6.29
C ASN A 537 47.99 -17.90 -7.06
N GLY A 538 47.41 -16.82 -6.51
CA GLY A 538 47.27 -15.52 -7.19
C GLY A 538 46.28 -15.51 -8.36
N ASN A 539 45.75 -16.67 -8.75
CA ASN A 539 44.77 -16.84 -9.82
C ASN A 539 43.41 -16.24 -9.45
N ILE A 540 42.69 -15.72 -10.45
CA ILE A 540 41.30 -15.29 -10.29
C ILE A 540 40.37 -16.50 -10.42
N ARG A 541 39.44 -16.64 -9.47
CA ARG A 541 38.34 -17.61 -9.49
C ARG A 541 37.02 -16.88 -9.77
N ASN A 542 36.01 -17.61 -10.25
CA ASN A 542 34.67 -17.11 -10.52
C ASN A 542 33.61 -18.11 -10.01
N GLU A 543 32.60 -17.62 -9.29
CA GLU A 543 31.40 -18.37 -8.89
C GLU A 543 30.15 -17.66 -9.44
N PRO A 544 29.26 -18.34 -10.20
CA PRO A 544 28.05 -17.73 -10.74
C PRO A 544 27.03 -17.44 -9.64
N VAL A 545 26.41 -16.26 -9.70
CA VAL A 545 25.45 -15.78 -8.71
C VAL A 545 24.05 -15.77 -9.31
N ASN A 546 23.23 -16.74 -8.91
CA ASN A 546 21.85 -16.89 -9.36
C ASN A 546 20.89 -16.24 -8.35
N ILE A 547 19.60 -16.15 -8.70
CA ILE A 547 18.52 -15.67 -7.81
C ILE A 547 18.50 -16.34 -6.42
N ASN A 548 18.86 -17.63 -6.34
CA ASN A 548 18.92 -18.39 -5.08
C ASN A 548 19.93 -17.81 -4.08
N ASN A 549 20.90 -17.03 -4.56
CA ASN A 549 21.97 -16.43 -3.77
C ASN A 549 21.66 -14.96 -3.43
N LEU A 550 20.56 -14.40 -3.94
CA LEU A 550 20.15 -13.01 -3.73
C LEU A 550 19.01 -12.93 -2.68
N LEU A 551 19.17 -12.06 -1.69
CA LEU A 551 18.09 -11.59 -0.82
C LEU A 551 17.47 -10.33 -1.42
N LEU A 552 16.14 -10.28 -1.52
CA LEU A 552 15.41 -9.12 -2.04
C LEU A 552 14.88 -8.22 -0.92
N ARG A 553 14.85 -6.92 -1.19
CA ARG A 553 14.16 -5.91 -0.39
C ARG A 553 12.68 -6.26 -0.26
N GLY A 554 12.13 -6.17 0.96
CA GLY A 554 10.75 -6.52 1.27
C GLY A 554 10.54 -7.96 1.75
N CYS A 555 11.52 -8.84 1.54
CA CYS A 555 11.54 -10.16 2.18
C CYS A 555 11.91 -10.02 3.67
N THR A 556 11.33 -10.88 4.51
CA THR A 556 11.70 -10.98 5.94
C THR A 556 12.56 -12.22 6.16
N LEU A 557 13.71 -12.08 6.84
CA LEU A 557 14.54 -13.22 7.21
C LEU A 557 13.84 -14.03 8.31
N ARG A 558 13.75 -15.36 8.16
CA ARG A 558 13.11 -16.28 9.10
C ARG A 558 13.99 -17.49 9.38
N ASN A 559 13.73 -18.17 10.49
CA ASN A 559 14.41 -19.40 10.94
C ASN A 559 15.95 -19.38 10.86
N THR A 560 16.57 -18.18 10.84
CA THR A 560 17.99 -17.97 10.55
C THR A 560 18.52 -16.91 11.51
N LYS A 561 19.46 -17.26 12.41
CA LYS A 561 19.92 -16.38 13.49
C LYS A 561 20.59 -15.10 12.97
N TRP A 562 21.31 -15.21 11.85
CA TRP A 562 21.79 -14.08 11.06
C TRP A 562 22.10 -14.51 9.62
N ALA A 563 21.96 -13.57 8.68
CA ALA A 563 22.52 -13.65 7.34
C ALA A 563 23.47 -12.46 7.12
N MET A 564 24.57 -12.67 6.39
CA MET A 564 25.53 -11.64 6.01
C MET A 564 25.60 -11.57 4.48
N GLY A 565 25.50 -10.37 3.92
CA GLY A 565 25.52 -10.18 2.48
C GLY A 565 26.09 -8.83 2.04
N MET A 566 26.47 -8.75 0.77
CA MET A 566 26.89 -7.52 0.10
C MET A 566 25.70 -6.90 -0.63
N VAL A 567 25.46 -5.60 -0.44
CA VAL A 567 24.40 -4.86 -1.14
C VAL A 567 24.81 -4.53 -2.59
N ILE A 568 23.94 -4.88 -3.55
CA ILE A 568 24.16 -4.67 -4.99
C ILE A 568 23.20 -3.62 -5.57
N PHE A 569 21.91 -3.65 -5.21
CA PHE A 569 20.94 -2.65 -5.62
C PHE A 569 20.36 -1.91 -4.41
N THR A 570 20.25 -0.58 -4.50
CA THR A 570 19.76 0.29 -3.42
C THR A 570 18.65 1.23 -3.89
N GLY A 571 17.61 1.39 -3.06
CA GLY A 571 16.52 2.32 -3.36
C GLY A 571 15.79 1.97 -4.65
N ASP A 572 15.79 2.90 -5.60
CA ASP A 572 15.06 2.80 -6.88
C ASP A 572 15.48 1.58 -7.73
N ASP A 573 16.76 1.18 -7.67
CA ASP A 573 17.29 0.02 -8.40
C ASP A 573 16.85 -1.34 -7.80
N THR A 574 16.23 -1.37 -6.61
CA THR A 574 15.78 -2.65 -6.02
C THR A 574 14.54 -3.17 -6.73
N LYS A 575 14.47 -4.49 -6.96
CA LYS A 575 13.43 -5.10 -7.81
C LYS A 575 12.00 -4.74 -7.37
N ILE A 576 11.76 -4.60 -6.06
CA ILE A 576 10.45 -4.18 -5.52
C ILE A 576 10.09 -2.71 -5.88
N MET A 577 11.06 -1.79 -5.93
CA MET A 577 10.80 -0.39 -6.27
C MET A 577 10.54 -0.19 -7.77
N ILE A 578 11.27 -0.94 -8.62
CA ILE A 578 11.03 -0.97 -10.07
C ILE A 578 9.57 -1.39 -10.37
N ASN A 579 9.08 -2.43 -9.69
CA ASN A 579 7.70 -2.91 -9.83
C ASN A 579 6.65 -1.98 -9.19
N ALA A 580 7.01 -1.24 -8.13
CA ALA A 580 6.11 -0.28 -7.49
C ALA A 580 5.92 1.01 -8.31
N GLY A 581 6.95 1.44 -9.03
CA GLY A 581 6.93 2.61 -9.91
C GLY A 581 6.71 3.95 -9.21
N VAL A 582 6.51 5.01 -10.01
CA VAL A 582 6.22 6.35 -9.49
C VAL A 582 4.75 6.48 -9.06
N THR A 583 4.49 7.01 -7.86
CA THR A 583 3.12 7.15 -7.33
C THR A 583 2.34 8.22 -8.12
N PRO A 584 1.27 7.86 -8.86
CA PRO A 584 0.61 8.79 -9.78
C PRO A 584 -0.35 9.76 -9.07
N THR A 585 -0.52 10.95 -9.65
CA THR A 585 -1.54 11.93 -9.25
C THR A 585 -2.93 11.49 -9.70
N LYS A 586 -3.55 10.58 -8.93
CA LYS A 586 -4.95 10.16 -9.13
C LYS A 586 -5.88 11.38 -9.10
N LYS A 587 -6.81 11.48 -10.06
CA LYS A 587 -7.85 12.51 -10.17
C LYS A 587 -9.20 11.82 -10.39
N SER A 588 -10.21 12.16 -9.61
CA SER A 588 -11.50 11.44 -9.67
C SER A 588 -12.19 11.54 -11.01
N ARG A 589 -13.14 10.63 -11.24
CA ARG A 589 -13.98 10.66 -12.43
C ARG A 589 -14.87 11.91 -12.49
N ILE A 590 -15.52 12.30 -11.39
CA ILE A 590 -16.37 13.51 -11.37
C ILE A 590 -15.53 14.76 -11.68
N SER A 591 -14.28 14.83 -11.21
CA SER A 591 -13.37 15.95 -11.53
C SER A 591 -12.95 16.03 -13.01
N ARG A 592 -13.22 15.02 -13.84
CA ARG A 592 -13.06 15.09 -15.32
C ARG A 592 -14.35 15.50 -16.01
N GLU A 593 -15.48 14.91 -15.59
CA GLU A 593 -16.81 15.25 -16.11
C GLU A 593 -17.19 16.72 -15.77
N LEU A 594 -16.74 17.23 -14.61
CA LEU A 594 -16.85 18.64 -14.22
C LEU A 594 -16.08 19.59 -15.17
N ASN A 595 -14.87 19.22 -15.62
CA ASN A 595 -14.11 20.04 -16.57
C ASN A 595 -14.85 20.17 -17.91
N PHE A 596 -15.56 19.12 -18.36
CA PHE A 596 -16.41 19.20 -19.56
C PHE A 596 -17.63 20.11 -19.33
N SER A 597 -18.28 20.03 -18.16
CA SER A 597 -19.38 20.94 -17.81
C SER A 597 -18.94 22.41 -17.73
N VAL A 598 -17.71 22.68 -17.27
CA VAL A 598 -17.12 24.03 -17.27
C VAL A 598 -16.87 24.53 -18.69
N ILE A 599 -16.43 23.68 -19.62
CA ILE A 599 -16.29 24.03 -21.04
C ILE A 599 -17.65 24.37 -21.67
N LEU A 600 -18.71 23.61 -21.36
CA LEU A 600 -20.08 23.91 -21.82
C LEU A 600 -20.53 25.29 -21.31
N ASN A 601 -20.26 25.60 -20.04
CA ASN A 601 -20.54 26.93 -19.48
C ASN A 601 -19.73 28.05 -20.14
N PHE A 602 -18.49 27.81 -20.60
CA PHE A 602 -17.74 28.79 -21.40
C PHE A 602 -18.34 29.03 -22.79
N VAL A 603 -18.89 27.99 -23.44
CA VAL A 603 -19.62 28.15 -24.72
C VAL A 603 -20.89 29.00 -24.50
N LEU A 604 -21.65 28.74 -23.43
CA LEU A 604 -22.82 29.55 -23.07
C LEU A 604 -22.44 31.01 -22.76
N LEU A 605 -21.39 31.22 -21.97
CA LEU A 605 -20.84 32.55 -21.67
C LEU A 605 -20.47 33.29 -22.96
N PHE A 606 -19.75 32.63 -23.87
CA PHE A 606 -19.35 33.23 -25.15
C PHE A 606 -20.57 33.69 -25.96
N ILE A 607 -21.63 32.87 -26.05
CA ILE A 607 -22.87 33.22 -26.76
C ILE A 607 -23.54 34.46 -26.12
N LEU A 608 -23.62 34.53 -24.79
CA LEU A 608 -24.20 35.67 -24.07
C LEU A 608 -23.37 36.96 -24.25
N CYS A 609 -22.05 36.87 -24.19
CA CYS A 609 -21.17 38.02 -24.40
C CYS A 609 -21.17 38.49 -25.88
N PHE A 610 -21.22 37.55 -26.83
CA PHE A 610 -21.25 37.82 -28.27
C PHE A 610 -22.55 38.52 -28.69
N THR A 611 -23.70 38.00 -28.23
CA THR A 611 -25.00 38.62 -28.46
C THR A 611 -25.09 40.01 -27.80
N ALA A 612 -24.62 40.17 -26.56
CA ALA A 612 -24.54 41.49 -25.91
C ALA A 612 -23.65 42.49 -26.68
N GLY A 613 -22.47 42.07 -27.12
CA GLY A 613 -21.55 42.91 -27.91
C GLY A 613 -22.13 43.33 -29.26
N ILE A 614 -22.85 42.44 -29.95
CA ILE A 614 -23.56 42.76 -31.20
C ILE A 614 -24.70 43.75 -30.95
N VAL A 615 -25.59 43.46 -30.01
CA VAL A 615 -26.76 44.31 -29.72
C VAL A 615 -26.32 45.71 -29.30
N ASN A 616 -25.29 45.82 -28.45
CA ASN A 616 -24.77 47.12 -28.05
C ASN A 616 -24.06 47.84 -29.21
N GLY A 617 -23.24 47.14 -30.00
CA GLY A 617 -22.61 47.70 -31.21
C GLY A 617 -23.61 48.22 -32.25
N VAL A 618 -24.76 47.55 -32.41
CA VAL A 618 -25.87 48.01 -33.26
C VAL A 618 -26.61 49.20 -32.62
N TYR A 619 -26.90 49.15 -31.32
CA TYR A 619 -27.51 50.26 -30.58
C TYR A 619 -26.67 51.54 -30.61
N TYR A 620 -25.34 51.43 -30.65
CA TYR A 620 -24.41 52.55 -30.78
C TYR A 620 -24.39 53.17 -32.18
N LYS A 621 -24.79 52.45 -33.23
CA LYS A 621 -25.00 53.00 -34.59
C LYS A 621 -26.30 53.80 -34.75
N GLN A 622 -27.34 53.48 -33.99
CA GLN A 622 -28.65 54.11 -34.17
C GLN A 622 -28.71 55.56 -33.67
N LYS A 623 -29.40 56.41 -34.44
CA LYS A 623 -29.70 57.82 -34.16
C LYS A 623 -31.18 58.10 -34.47
N PRO A 624 -31.85 59.05 -33.79
CA PRO A 624 -31.41 59.72 -32.57
C PRO A 624 -31.63 58.84 -31.32
N ARG A 625 -30.79 58.96 -30.30
CA ARG A 625 -30.97 58.36 -28.96
C ARG A 625 -30.63 59.37 -27.87
N SER A 626 -31.20 59.20 -26.67
CA SER A 626 -30.98 60.09 -25.50
C SER A 626 -29.50 60.32 -25.18
N ARG A 627 -28.70 59.24 -25.22
CA ARG A 627 -27.22 59.25 -25.16
C ARG A 627 -26.59 60.39 -25.95
N ASP A 628 -27.08 60.64 -27.16
CA ASP A 628 -26.46 61.56 -28.10
C ASP A 628 -26.60 63.03 -27.66
N TYR A 629 -27.46 63.31 -26.67
CA TYR A 629 -27.67 64.61 -26.04
C TYR A 629 -27.12 64.71 -24.60
N PHE A 630 -26.98 63.59 -23.88
CA PHE A 630 -26.69 63.58 -22.44
C PHE A 630 -25.39 62.87 -22.02
N GLU A 631 -24.84 61.96 -22.84
CA GLU A 631 -23.75 61.04 -22.43
C GLU A 631 -22.39 61.34 -23.09
N PHE A 632 -22.31 62.38 -23.94
CA PHE A 632 -21.06 62.99 -24.45
C PHE A 632 -20.02 62.07 -25.13
N GLY A 633 -20.42 60.91 -25.65
CA GLY A 633 -19.62 60.13 -26.60
C GLY A 633 -19.30 58.70 -26.15
N THR A 634 -18.33 58.07 -26.83
CA THR A 634 -18.12 56.61 -26.75
C THR A 634 -16.63 56.26 -26.89
N ILE A 635 -16.12 55.35 -26.06
CA ILE A 635 -14.69 55.01 -25.97
C ILE A 635 -14.10 54.52 -27.32
N GLY A 636 -14.86 53.75 -28.10
CA GLY A 636 -14.50 53.40 -29.47
C GLY A 636 -15.06 54.40 -30.48
N GLY A 637 -14.21 55.06 -31.27
CA GLY A 637 -14.66 55.93 -32.37
C GLY A 637 -15.40 55.20 -33.51
N SER A 638 -15.32 53.87 -33.54
CA SER A 638 -16.12 53.01 -34.43
C SER A 638 -17.07 52.13 -33.62
N ALA A 639 -18.26 51.88 -34.18
CA ALA A 639 -19.22 50.92 -33.63
C ALA A 639 -18.68 49.47 -33.57
N SER A 640 -17.73 49.08 -34.43
CA SER A 640 -17.04 47.78 -34.31
C SER A 640 -16.16 47.72 -33.06
N THR A 641 -15.41 48.78 -32.79
CA THR A 641 -14.60 48.93 -31.56
C THR A 641 -15.48 48.98 -30.31
N ASN A 642 -16.60 49.71 -30.33
CA ASN A 642 -17.57 49.71 -29.24
C ASN A 642 -18.18 48.32 -28.99
N GLY A 643 -18.51 47.56 -30.05
CA GLY A 643 -18.98 46.17 -29.93
C GLY A 643 -17.93 45.25 -29.31
N PHE A 644 -16.65 45.39 -29.69
CA PHE A 644 -15.54 44.62 -29.11
C PHE A 644 -15.25 44.97 -27.64
N VAL A 645 -15.23 46.26 -27.28
CA VAL A 645 -15.11 46.68 -25.88
C VAL A 645 -16.32 46.20 -25.07
N SER A 646 -17.54 46.31 -25.62
CA SER A 646 -18.76 45.82 -24.98
C SER A 646 -18.78 44.30 -24.80
N PHE A 647 -18.15 43.52 -25.70
CA PHE A 647 -18.00 42.08 -25.52
C PHE A 647 -17.16 41.78 -24.28
N TRP A 648 -15.99 42.42 -24.12
CA TRP A 648 -15.13 42.20 -22.96
C TRP A 648 -15.73 42.74 -21.64
N VAL A 649 -16.44 43.87 -21.69
CA VAL A 649 -17.24 44.35 -20.56
C VAL A 649 -18.33 43.33 -20.19
N ALA A 650 -19.01 42.72 -21.17
CA ALA A 650 -19.98 41.65 -20.91
C ALA A 650 -19.34 40.36 -20.35
N VAL A 651 -18.12 40.00 -20.78
CA VAL A 651 -17.34 38.88 -20.20
C VAL A 651 -17.05 39.11 -18.73
N ILE A 652 -16.72 40.34 -18.34
CA ILE A 652 -16.49 40.72 -16.93
C ILE A 652 -17.82 40.81 -16.15
N LEU A 653 -18.90 41.29 -16.77
CA LEU A 653 -20.24 41.35 -16.17
C LEU A 653 -20.78 39.95 -15.83
N TYR A 654 -20.60 38.99 -16.73
CA TYR A 654 -21.09 37.61 -16.60
C TYR A 654 -20.05 36.63 -16.03
N GLN A 655 -18.95 37.12 -15.42
CA GLN A 655 -17.87 36.29 -14.87
C GLN A 655 -18.32 35.27 -13.82
N SER A 656 -19.47 35.50 -13.17
CA SER A 656 -20.07 34.62 -12.16
C SER A 656 -20.71 33.35 -12.72
N LEU A 657 -20.90 33.25 -14.04
CA LEU A 657 -21.50 32.07 -14.72
C LEU A 657 -20.66 30.81 -14.49
N VAL A 658 -19.33 30.95 -14.41
CA VAL A 658 -18.43 29.92 -13.89
C VAL A 658 -17.95 30.37 -12.50
N PRO A 659 -18.60 29.94 -11.40
CA PRO A 659 -18.32 30.52 -10.09
C PRO A 659 -16.95 30.10 -9.56
N ILE A 660 -16.16 31.09 -9.11
CA ILE A 660 -14.83 30.93 -8.51
C ILE A 660 -14.84 29.93 -7.32
N SER A 661 -15.94 29.89 -6.57
CA SER A 661 -16.14 28.97 -5.44
C SER A 661 -16.22 27.49 -5.82
N LEU A 662 -16.48 27.13 -7.08
CA LEU A 662 -16.76 25.76 -7.51
C LEU A 662 -15.69 24.75 -7.07
N TYR A 663 -14.42 24.99 -7.43
CA TYR A 663 -13.33 24.04 -7.18
C TYR A 663 -12.97 23.97 -5.70
N ILE A 664 -12.94 25.11 -4.99
CA ILE A 664 -12.66 25.13 -3.55
C ILE A 664 -13.79 24.47 -2.74
N SER A 665 -15.06 24.63 -3.12
CA SER A 665 -16.18 23.90 -2.52
C SER A 665 -16.04 22.39 -2.71
N VAL A 666 -15.71 21.92 -3.92
CA VAL A 666 -15.47 20.49 -4.18
C VAL A 666 -14.29 19.96 -3.37
N GLU A 667 -13.18 20.70 -3.25
CA GLU A 667 -12.04 20.26 -2.44
C GLU A 667 -12.34 20.25 -0.93
N ILE A 668 -13.13 21.20 -0.42
CA ILE A 668 -13.60 21.19 0.98
C ILE A 668 -14.50 19.98 1.22
N ILE A 669 -15.47 19.71 0.34
CA ILE A 669 -16.38 18.56 0.45
C ILE A 669 -15.61 17.24 0.48
N LYS A 670 -14.68 17.02 -0.46
CA LYS A 670 -13.88 15.78 -0.51
C LYS A 670 -12.94 15.63 0.68
N THR A 671 -12.35 16.74 1.15
CA THR A 671 -11.51 16.73 2.36
C THR A 671 -12.33 16.41 3.61
N ALA A 672 -13.55 16.95 3.74
CA ALA A 672 -14.47 16.61 4.83
C ALA A 672 -14.91 15.14 4.79
N GLN A 673 -15.24 14.61 3.61
CA GLN A 673 -15.53 13.18 3.42
C GLN A 673 -14.35 12.29 3.83
N ALA A 674 -13.12 12.65 3.44
CA ALA A 674 -11.92 11.93 3.83
C ALA A 674 -11.63 11.99 5.35
N ILE A 675 -12.03 13.08 6.02
CA ILE A 675 -11.98 13.18 7.49
C ILE A 675 -13.04 12.29 8.13
N PHE A 676 -14.28 12.26 7.63
CA PHE A 676 -15.33 11.40 8.17
C PHE A 676 -14.99 9.90 8.05
N ILE A 677 -14.41 9.47 6.92
CA ILE A 677 -13.89 8.10 6.73
C ILE A 677 -12.77 7.77 7.74
N TYR A 678 -11.96 8.76 8.14
CA TYR A 678 -10.91 8.58 9.14
C TYR A 678 -11.45 8.51 10.58
N THR A 679 -12.57 9.16 10.87
CA THR A 679 -13.21 9.17 12.20
C THR A 679 -14.24 8.07 12.42
N ASP A 680 -14.50 7.21 11.44
CA ASP A 680 -15.48 6.12 11.56
C ASP A 680 -14.96 5.00 12.47
N VAL A 681 -15.70 4.75 13.56
CA VAL A 681 -15.39 3.72 14.57
C VAL A 681 -15.58 2.29 14.05
N LEU A 682 -16.43 2.07 13.04
CA LEU A 682 -16.63 0.75 12.44
C LEU A 682 -15.48 0.36 11.50
N LEU A 683 -14.69 1.34 11.05
CA LEU A 683 -13.51 1.17 10.20
C LEU A 683 -12.20 1.14 11.01
N TYR A 684 -12.27 0.98 12.34
CA TYR A 684 -11.12 0.89 13.23
C TYR A 684 -10.77 -0.55 13.62
N ASN A 685 -9.53 -0.97 13.33
CA ASN A 685 -9.01 -2.28 13.70
C ASN A 685 -8.31 -2.24 15.06
N ALA A 686 -9.03 -2.60 16.11
CA ALA A 686 -8.53 -2.65 17.49
C ALA A 686 -7.34 -3.61 17.72
N LYS A 687 -7.12 -4.62 16.86
CA LYS A 687 -5.99 -5.55 16.98
C LYS A 687 -4.65 -4.91 16.56
N LEU A 688 -4.70 -3.85 15.74
CA LEU A 688 -3.52 -3.16 15.19
C LEU A 688 -3.43 -1.69 15.62
N ASP A 689 -4.38 -1.19 16.43
CA ASP A 689 -4.57 0.23 16.74
C ASP A 689 -4.57 1.11 15.47
N TYR A 690 -5.34 0.68 14.45
CA TYR A 690 -5.31 1.29 13.12
C TYR A 690 -6.71 1.64 12.59
N PRO A 691 -7.07 2.94 12.54
CA PRO A 691 -8.24 3.41 11.79
C PRO A 691 -7.98 3.42 10.29
N CYS A 692 -9.04 3.36 9.48
CA CYS A 692 -8.91 3.63 8.04
C CYS A 692 -8.31 5.03 7.82
N THR A 693 -7.17 5.12 7.12
CA THR A 693 -6.45 6.39 6.93
C THR A 693 -6.33 6.74 5.45
N PRO A 694 -7.26 7.56 4.90
CA PRO A 694 -7.18 8.04 3.53
C PRO A 694 -5.85 8.76 3.23
N LYS A 695 -5.09 8.20 2.28
CA LYS A 695 -3.78 8.73 1.84
C LYS A 695 -3.88 9.73 0.68
N SER A 696 -5.03 9.74 -0.02
CA SER A 696 -5.39 10.67 -1.10
C SER A 696 -6.79 11.20 -0.81
N TRP A 697 -6.97 12.52 -0.64
CA TRP A 697 -8.26 13.10 -0.20
C TRP A 697 -9.15 13.57 -1.36
N ASN A 698 -8.76 13.29 -2.61
CA ASN A 698 -9.40 13.81 -3.82
C ASN A 698 -10.22 12.77 -4.62
N ILE A 699 -10.36 11.55 -4.09
CA ILE A 699 -10.99 10.37 -4.72
C ILE A 699 -12.05 9.69 -3.84
N SER A 700 -12.63 10.41 -2.86
CA SER A 700 -13.69 9.90 -1.97
C SER A 700 -14.96 9.47 -2.73
N ASP A 701 -15.24 10.16 -3.83
CA ASP A 701 -16.37 9.96 -4.75
C ASP A 701 -16.21 8.77 -5.70
N ASP A 702 -14.97 8.39 -6.06
CA ASP A 702 -14.74 7.22 -6.91
C ASP A 702 -15.14 5.91 -6.21
N LEU A 703 -15.14 5.88 -4.87
CA LEU A 703 -15.54 4.71 -4.06
C LEU A 703 -16.99 4.28 -4.31
N GLY A 704 -17.88 5.24 -4.62
CA GLY A 704 -19.27 4.97 -4.99
C GLY A 704 -19.46 4.50 -6.44
N GLN A 705 -18.37 4.32 -7.21
CA GLN A 705 -18.40 4.00 -8.65
C GLN A 705 -17.58 2.75 -9.00
N ILE A 706 -17.15 1.97 -8.00
CA ILE A 706 -16.31 0.77 -8.21
C ILE A 706 -17.15 -0.40 -8.72
N GLU A 707 -16.98 -0.75 -9.99
CA GLU A 707 -17.59 -1.93 -10.64
C GLU A 707 -16.71 -3.19 -10.48
N TYR A 708 -15.39 -3.03 -10.36
CA TYR A 708 -14.41 -4.12 -10.28
C TYR A 708 -13.51 -3.97 -9.05
N ILE A 709 -13.43 -5.01 -8.23
CA ILE A 709 -12.51 -5.10 -7.09
C ILE A 709 -11.47 -6.18 -7.40
N PHE A 710 -10.22 -5.77 -7.53
CA PHE A 710 -9.08 -6.69 -7.66
C PHE A 710 -8.52 -6.95 -6.25
N SER A 711 -8.81 -8.13 -5.70
CA SER A 711 -8.35 -8.55 -4.37
C SER A 711 -7.19 -9.53 -4.47
N ASP A 712 -6.13 -9.29 -3.71
CA ASP A 712 -5.10 -10.30 -3.45
C ASP A 712 -5.66 -11.44 -2.59
N LYS A 713 -5.14 -12.65 -2.80
CA LYS A 713 -5.43 -13.82 -1.99
C LYS A 713 -4.75 -13.71 -0.62
N THR A 714 -3.44 -13.48 -0.58
CA THR A 714 -2.63 -13.73 0.62
C THR A 714 -2.51 -12.51 1.51
N GLY A 715 -3.10 -12.54 2.71
CA GLY A 715 -3.09 -11.40 3.63
C GLY A 715 -4.17 -10.36 3.39
N THR A 716 -4.93 -10.46 2.29
CA THR A 716 -6.16 -9.69 2.07
C THR A 716 -7.39 -10.58 2.24
N LEU A 717 -7.53 -11.66 1.43
CA LEU A 717 -8.62 -12.63 1.59
C LEU A 717 -8.34 -13.70 2.67
N THR A 718 -7.07 -14.05 2.90
CA THR A 718 -6.67 -15.05 3.91
C THR A 718 -5.77 -14.46 5.00
N GLN A 719 -6.00 -14.87 6.25
CA GLN A 719 -5.01 -14.70 7.32
C GLN A 719 -3.89 -15.76 7.17
N ASN A 720 -2.67 -15.43 7.59
CA ASN A 720 -1.52 -16.36 7.59
C ASN A 720 -1.62 -17.38 8.75
N VAL A 721 -2.72 -18.14 8.83
CA VAL A 721 -2.94 -19.17 9.86
C VAL A 721 -3.49 -20.42 9.16
N MET A 722 -2.74 -21.52 9.24
CA MET A 722 -3.15 -22.82 8.72
C MET A 722 -3.61 -23.70 9.88
N GLU A 723 -4.90 -23.98 9.94
CA GLU A 723 -5.51 -24.81 10.99
C GLU A 723 -5.91 -26.16 10.41
N PHE A 724 -5.42 -27.24 11.01
CA PHE A 724 -5.91 -28.59 10.73
C PHE A 724 -7.34 -28.74 11.28
N LYS A 725 -8.27 -29.24 10.46
CA LYS A 725 -9.71 -29.30 10.81
C LYS A 725 -10.36 -30.67 10.70
N LYS A 726 -9.94 -31.48 9.72
CA LYS A 726 -10.51 -32.80 9.44
C LYS A 726 -9.44 -33.72 8.86
N CYS A 727 -9.62 -35.01 9.04
CA CYS A 727 -8.89 -36.05 8.33
C CYS A 727 -9.80 -37.25 8.02
N THR A 728 -9.43 -38.02 7.02
CA THR A 728 -10.06 -39.31 6.70
C THR A 728 -9.06 -40.41 6.96
N ILE A 729 -9.33 -41.29 7.92
CA ILE A 729 -8.44 -42.38 8.32
C ILE A 729 -9.23 -43.68 8.19
N ASN A 730 -8.72 -44.62 7.38
CA ASN A 730 -9.37 -45.90 7.06
C ASN A 730 -10.85 -45.74 6.64
N GLY A 731 -11.13 -44.81 5.74
CA GLY A 731 -12.48 -44.48 5.26
C GLY A 731 -13.34 -43.62 6.20
N VAL A 732 -13.06 -43.60 7.50
CA VAL A 732 -13.81 -42.82 8.49
C VAL A 732 -13.37 -41.35 8.47
N SER A 733 -14.34 -40.43 8.45
CA SER A 733 -14.10 -38.98 8.43
C SER A 733 -14.21 -38.37 9.82
N TYR A 734 -13.13 -37.75 10.29
CA TYR A 734 -13.00 -37.19 11.64
C TYR A 734 -12.97 -35.65 11.62
N GLY A 735 -13.50 -35.04 12.69
CA GLY A 735 -13.47 -33.60 12.95
C GLY A 735 -14.79 -32.88 12.62
N ARG A 736 -15.39 -32.20 13.60
CA ARG A 736 -16.48 -31.23 13.39
C ARG A 736 -15.88 -29.87 13.03
N ALA A 737 -16.49 -29.16 12.08
CA ALA A 737 -16.07 -27.81 11.69
C ALA A 737 -17.21 -27.08 10.98
N TYR A 738 -17.70 -25.99 11.57
CA TYR A 738 -18.71 -25.12 10.96
C TYR A 738 -18.05 -23.85 10.43
N THR A 739 -18.13 -23.63 9.11
CA THR A 739 -17.46 -22.52 8.43
C THR A 739 -18.45 -21.47 7.98
N GLU A 740 -18.00 -20.21 7.87
CA GLU A 740 -18.83 -19.11 7.37
C GLU A 740 -19.29 -19.33 5.92
N ALA A 741 -18.53 -20.11 5.14
CA ALA A 741 -18.93 -20.56 3.81
C ALA A 741 -20.11 -21.55 3.85
N LEU A 742 -20.12 -22.51 4.78
CA LEU A 742 -21.24 -23.42 5.01
C LEU A 742 -22.47 -22.67 5.53
N ALA A 743 -22.26 -21.75 6.48
CA ALA A 743 -23.30 -20.84 6.98
C ALA A 743 -23.92 -20.01 5.84
N GLY A 744 -23.10 -19.39 4.99
CA GLY A 744 -23.56 -18.64 3.82
C GLY A 744 -24.31 -19.50 2.79
N LEU A 745 -23.95 -20.78 2.66
CA LEU A 745 -24.66 -21.75 1.82
C LEU A 745 -26.02 -22.13 2.44
N ARG A 746 -26.06 -22.47 3.73
CA ARG A 746 -27.30 -22.79 4.47
C ARG A 746 -28.30 -21.62 4.46
N LYS A 747 -27.83 -20.37 4.55
CA LYS A 747 -28.72 -19.20 4.48
C LYS A 747 -29.35 -19.01 3.11
N ARG A 748 -28.64 -19.40 2.02
CA ARG A 748 -29.19 -19.45 0.66
C ARG A 748 -30.17 -20.61 0.44
N GLN A 749 -30.13 -21.65 1.28
CA GLN A 749 -31.12 -22.72 1.33
C GLN A 749 -32.36 -22.36 2.19
N GLY A 750 -32.43 -21.15 2.75
CA GLY A 750 -33.55 -20.67 3.56
C GLY A 750 -33.51 -21.02 5.06
N VAL A 751 -32.47 -21.73 5.51
CA VAL A 751 -32.31 -22.13 6.92
C VAL A 751 -32.01 -20.91 7.80
N ASP A 752 -32.47 -20.89 9.05
CA ASP A 752 -32.00 -19.89 10.01
C ASP A 752 -30.62 -20.23 10.59
N VAL A 753 -29.63 -19.65 9.93
CA VAL A 753 -28.20 -19.81 10.24
C VAL A 753 -27.75 -19.11 11.53
N GLU A 754 -28.50 -18.14 12.05
CA GLU A 754 -28.11 -17.47 13.30
C GLU A 754 -28.38 -18.37 14.52
N SER A 755 -29.53 -19.07 14.55
CA SER A 755 -29.79 -20.09 15.57
C SER A 755 -29.02 -21.40 15.30
N GLU A 756 -28.99 -21.91 14.07
CA GLU A 756 -28.21 -23.10 13.68
C GLU A 756 -26.72 -22.93 14.01
N GLY A 757 -26.11 -21.84 13.52
CA GLY A 757 -24.68 -21.59 13.66
C GLY A 757 -24.25 -21.26 15.08
N ARG A 758 -25.16 -20.81 15.95
CA ARG A 758 -24.89 -20.66 17.38
C ARG A 758 -24.89 -22.00 18.10
N ARG A 759 -25.90 -22.85 17.84
CA ARG A 759 -25.99 -24.22 18.38
C ARG A 759 -24.79 -25.06 17.94
N GLU A 760 -24.46 -25.09 16.66
CA GLU A 760 -23.34 -25.89 16.12
C GLU A 760 -21.99 -25.42 16.67
N LYS A 761 -21.77 -24.11 16.87
CA LYS A 761 -20.58 -23.59 17.57
C LYS A 761 -20.51 -24.02 19.03
N GLU A 762 -21.66 -24.10 19.73
CA GLU A 762 -21.72 -24.57 21.12
C GLU A 762 -21.46 -26.09 21.22
N GLU A 763 -21.97 -26.89 20.28
CA GLU A 763 -21.67 -28.32 20.18
C GLU A 763 -20.19 -28.56 19.88
N ILE A 764 -19.60 -27.88 18.89
CA ILE A 764 -18.15 -27.94 18.63
C ILE A 764 -17.32 -27.53 19.86
N ALA A 765 -17.80 -26.59 20.67
CA ALA A 765 -17.15 -26.16 21.91
C ALA A 765 -17.36 -27.11 23.11
N LYS A 766 -18.26 -28.11 22.99
CA LYS A 766 -18.40 -29.24 23.92
C LYS A 766 -17.55 -30.42 23.46
N ASP A 767 -17.62 -30.77 22.18
CA ASP A 767 -16.81 -31.80 21.54
C ASP A 767 -15.30 -31.54 21.74
N GLY A 768 -14.88 -30.26 21.70
CA GLY A 768 -13.48 -29.85 21.96
C GLY A 768 -13.08 -29.68 23.43
N LYS A 769 -13.90 -30.17 24.39
CA LYS A 769 -13.60 -30.21 25.84
C LYS A 769 -13.55 -31.62 26.42
N GLN A 770 -13.87 -32.64 25.62
CA GLN A 770 -13.71 -34.05 25.93
C GLN A 770 -12.37 -34.57 25.40
#